data_AF-A0A933SXE0-F1
#
_entry.id   AF-A0A933SXE0-F1
#
_cell.length_a   1.000
_cell.length_b   1.000
_cell.length_c   1.000
_cell.angle_alpha   90.00
_cell.angle_beta   90.00
_cell.angle_gamma   90.00
#
_symmetry.space_group_name_H-M   'P 1'
#
loop_
_entity.id
_entity.type
_entity.pdbx_description
1 polymer ?
#
loop_
_entity_poly.entity_id
_entity_poly.type
_entity_poly.pdbx_seq_one_letter_code
_entity_poly.pdbx_strand_id
1 'polypeptide(L)'
;MRNVAGCKLQVEGDVLTVIPDTRLAVILVAQKTVIPATHPSVIPACLPVLRQTGPESSSRKDSRQAGVTNNLSSFLLCSCFMALLFCLVMVSLPNHAHAFNLPDTGQTKCYRDVDPYDEIPCAGTGQDGAYTINTMSFSDNGNGTVTDNNTGFMWQKCSVGQNNDATCSGTAVTYNWYQASGTYDSSYNPSSTDVCGSLVFGGYSDWRLPAKKELMSIVDYSIPDPGPTINTTYFPNTKSSYYWSSATLAVYPSLAWGVGFDGKGANGYVRCVRGGQYPSQSFTDNGNGTVTDNKTGLVWQQGEPGEMSWGSALSYCEGLSLGGSTDWRLPNIKELESLTDDTRYSPAINTTYFPNTISSYYWSSTTSASYPYYACDVYFFDGYVYRYYKDFNYYVRCVRGGQSGSFDYFCDGDSDGYFDSVKDGTCTGSGCVPSGCQTTAGDDCNDSDSSTYPGADDSNCNGIDENCNGTADDGYVPSGTNCGLGVCASTGQLICVNGQTQDTCQPGQPTGNDDNCNGIDENCDGIADNNYVHASTLCGIGVCSSTGELSCVNGVTIDSCTPGTPQTEVCDGIDNDCDGQIDEGCMPDLVISALAVPSTATAGQSITISETTKNQGTASAGASTTKYYLSTNATYETGDTLLGNRSIPSLTSGSTSRGRARVTIPSGTTAGTYYIISKADANNAVTEANEKNNNKVRAITIQ
;
A
#
# COMPACT_ATOMS: atom_id res chain seq x y z
N MET A 1 7.34 47.15 1.19
CA MET A 1 7.83 48.12 2.18
C MET A 1 6.75 48.40 3.21
N ARG A 2 7.03 48.07 4.47
CA ARG A 2 6.54 48.63 5.74
C ARG A 2 5.03 48.69 6.06
N ASN A 3 4.74 47.91 7.11
CA ASN A 3 3.97 48.21 8.32
C ASN A 3 2.71 47.38 8.59
N VAL A 4 2.81 46.72 9.74
CA VAL A 4 2.04 45.62 10.34
C VAL A 4 1.28 46.19 11.55
N ALA A 5 0.01 45.79 11.72
CA ALA A 5 -0.75 45.63 12.97
C ALA A 5 -2.17 45.19 12.54
N GLY A 6 -2.84 44.17 13.05
CA GLY A 6 -2.85 43.50 14.36
C GLY A 6 -4.32 43.36 14.78
N CYS A 7 -4.77 42.13 15.07
CA CYS A 7 -6.16 41.65 15.09
C CYS A 7 -7.18 42.37 16.01
N LYS A 8 -8.47 42.19 15.64
CA LYS A 8 -9.69 42.63 16.35
C LYS A 8 -10.00 41.72 17.56
N LEU A 9 -10.51 42.33 18.64
CA LEU A 9 -11.10 41.68 19.81
C LEU A 9 -12.63 41.61 19.66
N GLN A 10 -13.24 40.48 20.05
CA GLN A 10 -14.69 40.37 20.30
C GLN A 10 -14.89 39.71 21.67
N VAL A 11 -15.78 40.26 22.50
CA VAL A 11 -16.03 39.85 23.89
C VAL A 11 -17.47 39.38 24.03
N GLU A 12 -17.68 38.18 24.56
CA GLU A 12 -18.92 37.74 25.20
C GLU A 12 -18.57 37.03 26.53
N GLY A 13 -18.83 37.69 27.66
CA GLY A 13 -18.72 37.10 29.00
C GLY A 13 -17.32 37.02 29.64
N ASP A 14 -17.27 36.49 30.86
CA ASP A 14 -16.14 36.52 31.80
C ASP A 14 -15.02 35.50 31.54
N VAL A 15 -14.83 35.07 30.29
CA VAL A 15 -13.73 34.15 29.91
C VAL A 15 -12.98 34.69 28.69
N LEU A 16 -11.67 34.86 28.83
CA LEU A 16 -10.78 35.46 27.84
C LEU A 16 -9.88 34.35 27.28
N THR A 17 -10.22 33.83 26.09
CA THR A 17 -9.49 32.69 25.48
C THR A 17 -8.73 33.16 24.24
N VAL A 18 -7.40 33.02 24.26
CA VAL A 18 -6.51 33.26 23.11
C VAL A 18 -6.16 31.91 22.50
N ILE A 19 -6.48 31.70 21.22
CA ILE A 19 -6.07 30.53 20.45
C ILE A 19 -4.69 30.84 19.85
N PRO A 20 -3.63 30.04 20.08
CA PRO A 20 -2.36 30.19 19.38
C PRO A 20 -2.34 29.35 18.10
N ASP A 21 -1.95 30.01 17.01
CA ASP A 21 -1.69 29.40 15.70
C ASP A 21 -0.19 29.06 15.55
N THR A 22 0.08 27.82 15.14
CA THR A 22 1.29 27.24 14.52
C THR A 22 2.68 27.21 15.21
N ARG A 23 3.18 25.97 15.31
CA ARG A 23 4.44 25.40 14.74
C ARG A 23 5.78 26.17 14.78
N LEU A 24 6.79 25.43 15.24
CA LEU A 24 8.25 25.40 14.96
C LEU A 24 9.25 26.42 15.58
N ALA A 25 9.97 25.91 16.59
CA ALA A 25 11.43 25.72 16.71
C ALA A 25 12.44 26.91 16.60
N VAL A 26 13.31 27.00 17.63
CA VAL A 26 14.81 27.00 17.63
C VAL A 26 15.46 27.97 18.65
N ILE A 27 16.06 27.37 19.69
CA ILE A 27 17.41 27.56 20.32
C ILE A 27 17.97 28.99 20.57
N LEU A 28 18.22 29.39 21.85
CA LEU A 28 19.55 29.56 22.51
C LEU A 28 19.51 30.29 23.89
N VAL A 29 20.05 29.60 24.91
CA VAL A 29 21.05 30.04 25.94
C VAL A 29 20.67 30.91 27.15
N ALA A 30 20.62 30.20 28.31
CA ALA A 30 21.36 30.40 29.58
C ALA A 30 21.03 31.60 30.51
N GLN A 31 21.17 31.57 31.85
CA GLN A 31 22.02 30.82 32.79
C GLN A 31 21.39 30.70 34.21
N LYS A 32 21.75 29.60 34.91
CA LYS A 32 22.12 29.41 36.35
C LYS A 32 21.21 29.98 37.45
N THR A 33 20.88 29.22 38.51
CA THR A 33 21.80 28.73 39.58
C THR A 33 21.09 27.55 40.33
N VAL A 34 21.57 26.29 40.43
CA VAL A 34 22.70 25.69 41.22
C VAL A 34 22.35 25.69 42.73
N ILE A 35 22.24 24.61 43.54
CA ILE A 35 23.12 23.44 43.86
C ILE A 35 22.39 22.41 44.83
N PRO A 36 22.96 21.24 45.27
CA PRO A 36 22.37 19.90 45.06
C PRO A 36 22.52 18.85 46.23
N ALA A 37 22.25 17.57 45.87
CA ALA A 37 22.95 16.31 46.22
C ALA A 37 22.94 15.71 47.65
N THR A 38 22.63 14.40 47.77
CA THR A 38 23.62 13.29 47.89
C THR A 38 22.99 11.91 48.24
N HIS A 39 23.43 10.87 47.53
CA HIS A 39 23.49 9.43 47.92
C HIS A 39 24.87 9.19 48.62
N PRO A 40 25.25 8.02 49.25
CA PRO A 40 24.99 6.64 48.78
C PRO A 40 25.04 5.43 49.78
N SER A 41 24.77 4.22 49.22
CA SER A 41 25.35 2.87 49.49
C SER A 41 24.89 1.93 50.65
N VAL A 42 24.46 0.70 50.30
CA VAL A 42 25.07 -0.66 50.54
C VAL A 42 24.02 -1.81 50.67
N ILE A 43 24.26 -2.92 49.94
CA ILE A 43 23.55 -4.23 49.70
C ILE A 43 24.01 -5.24 50.82
N PRO A 44 23.38 -6.40 51.20
CA PRO A 44 22.90 -7.46 50.28
C PRO A 44 21.78 -8.48 50.63
N ALA A 45 21.24 -9.04 49.53
CA ALA A 45 20.87 -10.44 49.22
C ALA A 45 19.80 -11.22 50.02
N CYS A 46 18.76 -11.73 49.31
CA CYS A 46 18.69 -13.15 48.86
C CYS A 46 17.41 -13.43 48.00
N LEU A 47 17.63 -14.02 46.82
CA LEU A 47 16.70 -14.78 45.95
C LEU A 47 16.44 -16.21 46.52
N PRO A 48 15.71 -17.17 45.88
CA PRO A 48 15.09 -17.24 44.52
C PRO A 48 13.59 -17.65 44.51
N VAL A 49 12.74 -17.46 43.48
CA VAL A 49 12.61 -17.90 42.05
C VAL A 49 12.29 -19.41 41.83
N LEU A 50 11.29 -19.63 40.95
CA LEU A 50 10.96 -20.75 40.02
C LEU A 50 9.72 -21.58 40.42
N ARG A 51 8.62 -21.65 39.63
CA ARG A 51 8.38 -22.12 38.23
C ARG A 51 8.47 -23.65 38.11
N GLN A 52 7.40 -24.30 37.61
CA GLN A 52 7.31 -25.56 36.82
C GLN A 52 6.05 -26.41 37.16
N THR A 53 5.12 -26.60 36.21
CA THR A 53 4.89 -27.78 35.30
C THR A 53 4.49 -29.09 36.02
N GLY A 54 3.39 -29.72 35.59
CA GLY A 54 2.88 -31.03 36.07
C GLY A 54 3.71 -32.22 35.56
N PRO A 55 3.13 -33.42 35.31
CA PRO A 55 1.93 -34.10 35.81
C PRO A 55 2.30 -35.39 36.58
N GLU A 56 1.33 -36.19 37.09
CA GLU A 56 1.31 -37.67 36.97
C GLU A 56 0.27 -38.36 37.89
N SER A 57 0.01 -39.59 37.47
CA SER A 57 -1.10 -40.49 37.70
C SER A 57 -1.05 -41.39 38.96
N SER A 58 -2.24 -41.95 39.24
CA SER A 58 -2.49 -43.39 39.49
C SER A 58 -2.74 -43.90 40.92
N SER A 59 -3.87 -44.63 40.97
CA SER A 59 -4.12 -45.91 41.66
C SER A 59 -4.36 -45.95 43.19
N ARG A 60 -5.65 -46.15 43.53
CA ARG A 60 -6.23 -47.37 44.12
C ARG A 60 -5.27 -48.28 44.93
N LYS A 61 -5.53 -48.45 46.24
CA LYS A 61 -6.19 -49.63 46.83
C LYS A 61 -6.06 -49.73 48.36
N ASP A 62 -7.21 -50.03 48.96
CA ASP A 62 -7.46 -51.07 49.96
C ASP A 62 -6.65 -51.15 51.28
N SER A 63 -7.33 -50.71 52.33
CA SER A 63 -7.96 -51.61 53.33
C SER A 63 -7.25 -51.95 54.65
N ARG A 64 -8.12 -52.01 55.67
CA ARG A 64 -8.16 -52.85 56.90
C ARG A 64 -7.66 -52.28 58.24
N GLN A 65 -8.67 -52.16 59.12
CA GLN A 65 -8.81 -52.74 60.48
C GLN A 65 -7.75 -52.36 61.55
N ALA A 66 -8.08 -52.16 62.82
CA ALA A 66 -9.30 -52.20 63.62
C ALA A 66 -8.94 -51.68 65.04
N GLY A 67 -9.93 -51.22 65.81
CA GLY A 67 -10.05 -51.66 67.21
C GLY A 67 -10.05 -50.62 68.35
N VAL A 68 -11.27 -50.37 68.87
CA VAL A 68 -11.71 -50.37 70.29
C VAL A 68 -11.03 -49.37 71.27
N THR A 69 -11.72 -48.41 71.89
CA THR A 69 -12.52 -48.63 73.13
C THR A 69 -13.40 -47.43 73.53
N ASN A 70 -14.66 -47.76 73.83
CA ASN A 70 -15.63 -47.24 74.82
C ASN A 70 -15.43 -45.89 75.54
N ASN A 71 -16.48 -45.06 75.54
CA ASN A 71 -17.30 -44.88 76.75
C ASN A 71 -18.70 -44.32 76.47
N LEU A 72 -19.72 -44.96 77.05
CA LEU A 72 -21.13 -44.58 77.04
C LEU A 72 -21.44 -43.56 78.15
N SER A 73 -22.35 -42.63 77.86
CA SER A 73 -23.24 -42.01 78.85
C SER A 73 -24.56 -41.61 78.16
N SER A 74 -25.54 -42.51 78.29
CA SER A 74 -27.00 -42.34 78.47
C SER A 74 -27.65 -41.00 78.07
N PHE A 75 -28.52 -40.98 77.05
CA PHE A 75 -29.99 -41.22 77.07
C PHE A 75 -30.85 -40.02 77.51
N LEU A 76 -31.87 -39.73 76.68
CA LEU A 76 -33.05 -38.86 76.87
C LEU A 76 -32.91 -37.35 76.57
N LEU A 77 -33.18 -36.98 75.30
CA LEU A 77 -34.29 -36.08 74.90
C LEU A 77 -34.23 -35.86 73.37
N CYS A 78 -34.70 -36.88 72.65
CA CYS A 78 -35.07 -36.81 71.25
C CYS A 78 -36.51 -36.27 71.15
N SER A 79 -36.80 -35.47 70.12
CA SER A 79 -38.11 -34.88 69.74
C SER A 79 -38.35 -33.44 70.20
N CYS A 80 -37.61 -32.47 69.63
CA CYS A 80 -38.13 -31.12 69.37
C CYS A 80 -37.25 -30.26 68.44
N PHE A 81 -36.00 -30.66 68.13
CA PHE A 81 -35.09 -29.81 67.34
C PHE A 81 -35.02 -30.11 65.83
N MET A 82 -35.70 -31.14 65.33
CA MET A 82 -35.77 -31.45 63.89
C MET A 82 -37.04 -30.95 63.18
N ALA A 83 -37.84 -30.09 63.83
CA ALA A 83 -39.01 -29.46 63.21
C ALA A 83 -38.84 -27.95 62.94
N LEU A 84 -37.73 -27.35 63.39
CA LEU A 84 -37.47 -25.90 63.25
C LEU A 84 -36.43 -25.54 62.18
N LEU A 85 -35.78 -26.54 61.56
CA LEU A 85 -34.86 -26.31 60.43
C LEU A 85 -35.44 -26.67 59.05
N PHE A 86 -36.68 -27.16 58.98
CA PHE A 86 -37.40 -27.43 57.73
C PHE A 86 -38.54 -26.42 57.44
N CYS A 87 -38.67 -25.37 58.26
CA CYS A 87 -39.62 -24.26 58.06
C CYS A 87 -38.97 -22.91 57.75
N LEU A 88 -37.65 -22.87 57.53
CA LEU A 88 -36.90 -21.65 57.16
C LEU A 88 -36.12 -21.79 55.84
N VAL A 89 -36.50 -22.77 55.01
CA VAL A 89 -36.18 -22.82 53.57
C VAL A 89 -37.49 -22.97 52.79
N MET A 90 -38.53 -22.24 53.20
CA MET A 90 -39.40 -21.61 52.20
C MET A 90 -38.66 -20.35 51.80
N VAL A 91 -37.64 -20.54 50.94
CA VAL A 91 -37.12 -19.44 50.14
C VAL A 91 -38.37 -18.88 49.48
N SER A 92 -38.78 -17.68 49.94
CA SER A 92 -39.48 -16.75 49.08
C SER A 92 -38.58 -16.60 47.87
N LEU A 93 -38.75 -17.49 46.89
CA LEU A 93 -38.39 -17.17 45.53
C LEU A 93 -39.07 -15.83 45.33
N PRO A 94 -38.34 -14.76 45.01
CA PRO A 94 -39.01 -13.63 44.43
C PRO A 94 -39.80 -14.26 43.28
N ASN A 95 -41.13 -14.14 43.32
CA ASN A 95 -41.87 -14.03 42.07
C ASN A 95 -41.16 -12.88 41.37
N HIS A 96 -40.14 -13.21 40.56
CA HIS A 96 -39.65 -12.31 39.55
C HIS A 96 -40.87 -12.18 38.66
N ALA A 97 -41.65 -11.13 38.91
CA ALA A 97 -42.65 -10.70 37.95
C ALA A 97 -41.88 -10.58 36.64
N HIS A 98 -42.14 -11.50 35.72
CA HIS A 98 -41.49 -11.51 34.43
C HIS A 98 -41.77 -10.15 33.79
N ALA A 99 -40.72 -9.45 33.36
CA ALA A 99 -40.90 -8.19 32.64
C ALA A 99 -41.65 -8.51 31.34
N PHE A 100 -42.76 -7.80 31.09
CA PHE A 100 -43.52 -7.98 29.86
C PHE A 100 -42.71 -7.38 28.70
N ASN A 101 -42.38 -8.21 27.72
CA ASN A 101 -41.80 -7.78 26.46
C ASN A 101 -42.81 -8.04 25.35
N LEU A 102 -43.06 -7.03 24.51
CA LEU A 102 -43.92 -7.20 23.35
C LEU A 102 -43.21 -8.10 22.32
N PRO A 103 -43.76 -9.27 21.94
CA PRO A 103 -43.12 -10.16 20.98
C PRO A 103 -43.06 -9.54 19.59
N ASP A 104 -42.01 -9.86 18.84
CA ASP A 104 -41.90 -9.49 17.43
C ASP A 104 -42.99 -10.13 16.56
N THR A 105 -43.12 -9.65 15.32
CA THR A 105 -44.05 -10.20 14.32
C THR A 105 -43.61 -11.56 13.77
N GLY A 106 -42.32 -11.89 13.90
CA GLY A 106 -41.69 -13.07 13.29
C GLY A 106 -41.17 -12.85 11.87
N GLN A 107 -41.45 -11.69 11.26
CA GLN A 107 -40.98 -11.38 9.93
C GLN A 107 -39.46 -11.20 9.92
N THR A 108 -38.78 -11.89 9.00
CA THR A 108 -37.32 -11.81 8.80
C THR A 108 -36.95 -11.49 7.36
N LYS A 109 -37.96 -11.24 6.52
CA LYS A 109 -37.82 -11.01 5.07
C LYS A 109 -38.31 -9.62 4.72
N CYS A 110 -37.66 -9.03 3.73
CA CYS A 110 -37.99 -7.71 3.19
C CYS A 110 -38.26 -7.83 1.69
N TYR A 111 -39.05 -6.91 1.15
CA TYR A 111 -39.54 -7.00 -0.23
C TYR A 111 -39.44 -5.65 -0.93
N ARG A 112 -39.21 -5.64 -2.25
CA ARG A 112 -39.29 -4.39 -3.01
C ARG A 112 -40.68 -3.79 -2.94
N ASP A 113 -40.73 -2.47 -2.95
CA ASP A 113 -41.96 -1.67 -3.04
C ASP A 113 -42.28 -1.25 -4.49
N VAL A 114 -41.82 -2.05 -5.48
CA VAL A 114 -42.06 -1.84 -6.91
C VAL A 114 -42.36 -3.18 -7.59
N ASP A 115 -43.13 -3.15 -8.67
CA ASP A 115 -43.43 -4.34 -9.49
C ASP A 115 -42.21 -4.71 -10.38
N PRO A 116 -41.73 -5.97 -10.38
CA PRO A 116 -42.21 -7.12 -9.61
C PRO A 116 -41.76 -7.10 -8.15
N TYR A 117 -42.69 -7.47 -7.27
CA TYR A 117 -42.43 -7.62 -5.83
C TYR A 117 -41.59 -8.87 -5.58
N ASP A 118 -40.30 -8.69 -5.29
CA ASP A 118 -39.33 -9.72 -4.96
C ASP A 118 -38.74 -9.53 -3.56
N GLU A 119 -38.24 -10.63 -2.98
CA GLU A 119 -37.50 -10.62 -1.71
C GLU A 119 -36.14 -9.92 -1.91
N ILE A 120 -35.78 -9.04 -0.97
CA ILE A 120 -34.53 -8.27 -0.96
C ILE A 120 -33.82 -8.35 0.39
N PRO A 121 -32.51 -8.07 0.44
CA PRO A 121 -31.81 -7.88 1.71
C PRO A 121 -32.48 -6.80 2.56
N CYS A 122 -32.60 -7.06 3.87
CA CYS A 122 -33.31 -6.16 4.79
C CYS A 122 -32.50 -4.95 5.26
N ALA A 123 -31.17 -5.02 5.21
CA ALA A 123 -30.30 -3.96 5.73
C ALA A 123 -30.62 -2.60 5.06
N GLY A 124 -30.86 -1.58 5.89
CA GLY A 124 -31.16 -0.22 5.43
C GLY A 124 -32.55 -0.01 4.82
N THR A 125 -33.44 -1.00 4.84
CA THR A 125 -34.78 -0.89 4.22
C THR A 125 -35.85 -0.26 5.12
N GLY A 126 -35.62 -0.24 6.45
CA GLY A 126 -36.62 0.19 7.44
C GLY A 126 -37.81 -0.76 7.62
N GLN A 127 -37.89 -1.86 6.86
CA GLN A 127 -38.99 -2.82 6.94
C GLN A 127 -38.91 -3.65 8.22
N ASP A 128 -40.02 -4.26 8.63
CA ASP A 128 -40.09 -5.08 9.84
C ASP A 128 -39.01 -6.17 9.87
N GLY A 129 -38.76 -6.86 8.75
CA GLY A 129 -37.70 -7.87 8.65
C GLY A 129 -36.26 -7.36 8.85
N ALA A 130 -36.03 -6.05 8.83
CA ALA A 130 -34.75 -5.43 9.15
C ALA A 130 -34.50 -5.35 10.67
N TYR A 131 -35.54 -5.50 11.47
CA TYR A 131 -35.48 -5.48 12.91
C TYR A 131 -35.80 -6.87 13.46
N THR A 132 -35.09 -7.29 14.49
CA THR A 132 -35.39 -8.52 15.21
C THR A 132 -35.50 -8.16 16.68
N ILE A 133 -36.71 -7.81 17.09
CA ILE A 133 -37.01 -7.17 18.37
C ILE A 133 -37.87 -8.10 19.20
N ASN A 134 -37.31 -8.66 20.29
CA ASN A 134 -38.01 -9.64 21.14
C ASN A 134 -38.60 -10.78 20.30
N THR A 135 -37.75 -11.46 19.50
CA THR A 135 -38.14 -12.60 18.66
C THR A 135 -39.08 -13.53 19.42
N MET A 136 -40.15 -13.98 18.77
CA MET A 136 -41.13 -14.88 19.39
C MET A 136 -40.42 -16.09 20.02
N SER A 137 -40.57 -16.23 21.33
CA SER A 137 -39.87 -17.23 22.13
C SER A 137 -40.87 -17.99 22.98
N PHE A 138 -40.89 -19.31 22.82
CA PHE A 138 -41.82 -20.18 23.52
C PHE A 138 -41.07 -21.33 24.19
N SER A 139 -41.65 -21.85 25.26
CA SER A 139 -41.17 -23.04 25.96
C SER A 139 -42.31 -24.02 26.21
N ASP A 140 -42.15 -25.24 25.70
CA ASP A 140 -43.08 -26.33 25.94
C ASP A 140 -42.82 -26.92 27.33
N ASN A 141 -43.83 -26.88 28.19
CA ASN A 141 -43.70 -27.36 29.58
C ASN A 141 -43.88 -28.88 29.69
N GLY A 142 -44.14 -29.60 28.59
CA GLY A 142 -44.28 -31.06 28.56
C GLY A 142 -45.55 -31.60 29.23
N ASN A 143 -46.40 -30.74 29.79
CA ASN A 143 -47.68 -31.06 30.44
C ASN A 143 -48.89 -30.58 29.61
N GLY A 144 -48.68 -30.30 28.32
CA GLY A 144 -49.68 -29.74 27.41
C GLY A 144 -49.92 -28.23 27.55
N THR A 145 -49.02 -27.51 28.23
CA THR A 145 -48.99 -26.04 28.28
C THR A 145 -47.73 -25.49 27.60
N VAL A 146 -47.81 -24.26 27.10
CA VAL A 146 -46.70 -23.53 26.46
C VAL A 146 -46.53 -22.20 27.15
N THR A 147 -45.32 -21.88 27.59
CA THR A 147 -44.96 -20.57 28.13
C THR A 147 -44.47 -19.67 26.99
N ASP A 148 -45.02 -18.46 26.88
CA ASP A 148 -44.49 -17.37 26.06
C ASP A 148 -43.43 -16.63 26.90
N ASN A 149 -42.17 -16.73 26.48
CA ASN A 149 -41.03 -16.19 27.21
C ASN A 149 -40.88 -14.67 27.05
N ASN A 150 -41.63 -14.04 26.15
CA ASN A 150 -41.63 -12.59 26.00
C ASN A 150 -42.68 -11.96 26.92
N THR A 151 -43.90 -12.50 26.89
CA THR A 151 -45.01 -11.94 27.67
C THR A 151 -45.12 -12.51 29.09
N GLY A 152 -44.52 -13.67 29.35
CA GLY A 152 -44.71 -14.44 30.58
C GLY A 152 -46.07 -15.16 30.67
N PHE A 153 -46.89 -15.11 29.62
CA PHE A 153 -48.17 -15.82 29.58
C PHE A 153 -47.96 -17.32 29.40
N MET A 154 -48.86 -18.10 30.00
CA MET A 154 -48.90 -19.55 29.79
C MET A 154 -50.19 -19.93 29.06
N TRP A 155 -50.04 -20.62 27.95
CA TRP A 155 -51.10 -20.98 27.02
C TRP A 155 -51.40 -22.48 27.10
N GLN A 156 -52.65 -22.86 26.82
CA GLN A 156 -52.91 -24.23 26.40
C GLN A 156 -52.18 -24.50 25.08
N LYS A 157 -51.49 -25.65 24.98
CA LYS A 157 -50.84 -26.09 23.74
C LYS A 157 -51.85 -26.38 22.64
N CYS A 158 -52.96 -27.02 22.97
CA CYS A 158 -53.98 -27.44 22.02
C CYS A 158 -55.21 -26.54 22.07
N SER A 159 -55.93 -26.44 20.96
CA SER A 159 -57.21 -25.73 20.93
C SER A 159 -58.23 -26.50 21.76
N VAL A 160 -59.17 -25.80 22.39
CA VAL A 160 -60.20 -26.45 23.19
C VAL A 160 -60.98 -27.46 22.33
N GLY A 161 -61.17 -28.67 22.87
CA GLY A 161 -61.80 -29.80 22.20
C GLY A 161 -60.81 -30.83 21.62
N GLN A 162 -59.55 -30.44 21.40
CA GLN A 162 -58.49 -31.37 21.02
C GLN A 162 -57.92 -32.13 22.24
N ASN A 163 -57.25 -33.23 21.98
CA ASN A 163 -56.49 -33.99 22.97
C ASN A 163 -55.22 -33.21 23.31
N ASN A 164 -54.90 -33.07 24.60
CA ASN A 164 -53.70 -32.38 25.08
C ASN A 164 -52.44 -33.26 24.98
N ASP A 165 -52.25 -33.94 23.86
CA ASP A 165 -51.05 -34.72 23.54
C ASP A 165 -50.03 -33.88 22.76
N ALA A 166 -48.88 -34.47 22.43
CA ALA A 166 -47.80 -33.77 21.75
C ALA A 166 -48.18 -33.21 20.36
N THR A 167 -49.21 -33.75 19.72
CA THR A 167 -49.63 -33.35 18.36
C THR A 167 -50.97 -32.64 18.34
N CYS A 168 -51.63 -32.42 19.47
CA CYS A 168 -53.00 -31.90 19.53
C CYS A 168 -53.98 -32.71 18.66
N SER A 169 -53.97 -34.03 18.82
CA SER A 169 -54.85 -34.93 18.07
C SER A 169 -56.34 -34.68 18.38
N GLY A 170 -57.24 -35.21 17.55
CA GLY A 170 -58.68 -35.00 17.69
C GLY A 170 -59.18 -33.72 16.98
N THR A 171 -60.39 -33.26 17.36
CA THR A 171 -61.10 -32.19 16.65
C THR A 171 -61.34 -31.01 17.56
N ALA A 172 -60.86 -29.83 17.16
CA ALA A 172 -61.14 -28.58 17.87
C ALA A 172 -62.64 -28.25 17.80
N VAL A 173 -63.19 -27.74 18.90
CA VAL A 173 -64.61 -27.40 19.03
C VAL A 173 -64.78 -25.89 18.94
N THR A 174 -65.84 -25.45 18.26
CA THR A 174 -66.22 -24.03 18.18
C THR A 174 -67.32 -23.71 19.20
N TYR A 175 -67.24 -22.53 19.81
CA TYR A 175 -68.21 -22.03 20.80
C TYR A 175 -68.82 -20.71 20.33
N ASN A 176 -69.99 -20.34 20.86
CA ASN A 176 -70.44 -18.95 20.79
C ASN A 176 -69.68 -18.11 21.83
N TRP A 177 -69.67 -16.78 21.68
CA TRP A 177 -68.87 -15.91 22.55
C TRP A 177 -69.32 -15.94 24.03
N TYR A 178 -70.62 -16.02 24.30
CA TYR A 178 -71.13 -16.06 25.68
C TYR A 178 -70.64 -17.31 26.43
N GLN A 179 -70.62 -18.47 25.75
CA GLN A 179 -70.06 -19.71 26.28
C GLN A 179 -68.54 -19.65 26.45
N ALA A 180 -67.83 -19.04 25.49
CA ALA A 180 -66.38 -18.92 25.54
C ALA A 180 -65.91 -17.99 26.68
N SER A 181 -66.65 -16.90 26.92
CA SER A 181 -66.32 -15.87 27.92
C SER A 181 -66.87 -16.13 29.32
N GLY A 182 -67.77 -17.11 29.48
CA GLY A 182 -68.49 -17.32 30.74
C GLY A 182 -69.61 -16.31 31.00
N THR A 183 -69.83 -15.36 30.09
CA THR A 183 -70.87 -14.33 30.24
C THR A 183 -72.26 -14.97 30.20
N TYR A 184 -73.07 -14.70 31.22
CA TYR A 184 -74.46 -15.15 31.25
C TYR A 184 -75.29 -14.40 30.20
N ASP A 185 -76.02 -15.17 29.39
CA ASP A 185 -77.04 -14.65 28.49
C ASP A 185 -78.20 -15.65 28.42
N SER A 186 -79.43 -15.17 28.62
CA SER A 186 -80.62 -16.03 28.70
C SER A 186 -80.92 -16.83 27.43
N SER A 187 -80.43 -16.37 26.27
CA SER A 187 -80.67 -16.98 24.95
C SER A 187 -79.47 -17.78 24.45
N TYR A 188 -78.25 -17.37 24.79
CA TYR A 188 -77.02 -17.92 24.19
C TYR A 188 -76.12 -18.66 25.20
N ASN A 189 -76.22 -18.37 26.50
CA ASN A 189 -75.51 -19.09 27.56
C ASN A 189 -76.30 -19.12 28.89
N PRO A 190 -77.49 -19.75 28.92
CA PRO A 190 -78.37 -19.74 30.10
C PRO A 190 -77.81 -20.55 31.28
N SER A 191 -76.82 -21.41 31.02
CA SER A 191 -76.15 -22.23 32.04
C SER A 191 -74.85 -21.61 32.56
N SER A 192 -74.50 -20.38 32.12
CA SER A 192 -73.23 -19.71 32.44
C SER A 192 -72.00 -20.62 32.22
N THR A 193 -71.99 -21.39 31.14
CA THR A 193 -70.83 -22.19 30.76
C THR A 193 -69.65 -21.24 30.54
N ASP A 194 -68.55 -21.50 31.24
CA ASP A 194 -67.27 -20.79 31.05
C ASP A 194 -66.20 -21.79 30.63
N VAL A 195 -65.90 -21.81 29.33
CA VAL A 195 -64.98 -22.77 28.71
C VAL A 195 -63.59 -22.70 29.32
N CYS A 196 -63.07 -21.50 29.60
CA CYS A 196 -61.74 -21.32 30.13
C CYS A 196 -61.72 -21.20 31.66
N GLY A 197 -62.64 -20.45 32.27
CA GLY A 197 -62.70 -20.27 33.72
C GLY A 197 -63.05 -21.54 34.49
N SER A 198 -63.70 -22.53 33.85
CA SER A 198 -63.95 -23.84 34.46
C SER A 198 -62.83 -24.86 34.23
N LEU A 199 -61.78 -24.50 33.49
CA LEU A 199 -60.72 -25.43 33.12
C LEU A 199 -59.77 -25.65 34.30
N VAL A 200 -59.59 -26.92 34.69
CA VAL A 200 -58.52 -27.35 35.60
C VAL A 200 -57.55 -28.22 34.81
N PHE A 201 -56.40 -27.65 34.45
CA PHE A 201 -55.46 -28.25 33.51
C PHE A 201 -54.01 -27.86 33.81
N GLY A 202 -53.07 -28.79 33.60
CA GLY A 202 -51.64 -28.56 33.83
C GLY A 202 -51.25 -28.30 35.29
N GLY A 203 -52.13 -28.60 36.25
CA GLY A 203 -51.97 -28.27 37.67
C GLY A 203 -52.55 -26.91 38.08
N TYR A 204 -53.29 -26.26 37.18
CA TYR A 204 -53.79 -24.90 37.36
C TYR A 204 -55.29 -24.78 37.12
N SER A 205 -55.92 -23.80 37.78
CA SER A 205 -57.38 -23.57 37.75
C SER A 205 -57.77 -22.10 37.51
N ASP A 206 -56.80 -21.27 37.15
CA ASP A 206 -56.90 -19.83 36.90
C ASP A 206 -56.86 -19.50 35.40
N TRP A 207 -57.33 -20.44 34.57
CA TRP A 207 -57.43 -20.28 33.13
C TRP A 207 -58.54 -19.29 32.77
N ARG A 208 -58.35 -18.56 31.68
CA ARG A 208 -59.30 -17.55 31.20
C ARG A 208 -59.25 -17.41 29.69
N LEU A 209 -60.31 -16.81 29.14
CA LEU A 209 -60.33 -16.41 27.74
C LEU A 209 -59.34 -15.25 27.55
N PRO A 210 -58.42 -15.33 26.57
CA PRO A 210 -57.41 -14.31 26.35
C PRO A 210 -58.02 -12.99 25.87
N ALA A 211 -57.45 -11.86 26.25
CA ALA A 211 -57.75 -10.57 25.63
C ALA A 211 -57.22 -10.51 24.20
N LYS A 212 -57.74 -9.57 23.40
CA LYS A 212 -57.33 -9.38 21.98
C LYS A 212 -55.80 -9.32 21.84
N LYS A 213 -55.15 -8.44 22.59
CA LYS A 213 -53.70 -8.23 22.54
C LYS A 213 -52.87 -9.41 23.06
N GLU A 214 -53.45 -10.26 23.90
CA GLU A 214 -52.79 -11.50 24.33
C GLU A 214 -52.79 -12.52 23.20
N LEU A 215 -53.94 -12.73 22.52
CA LEU A 215 -53.98 -13.60 21.33
C LEU A 215 -53.06 -13.10 20.22
N MET A 216 -52.91 -11.79 20.07
CA MET A 216 -52.04 -11.21 19.05
C MET A 216 -50.56 -11.34 19.37
N SER A 217 -50.19 -11.52 20.64
CA SER A 217 -48.80 -11.74 21.02
C SER A 217 -48.25 -13.03 20.41
N ILE A 218 -49.09 -14.04 20.20
CA ILE A 218 -48.73 -15.36 19.65
C ILE A 218 -48.94 -15.50 18.13
N VAL A 219 -49.43 -14.46 17.44
CA VAL A 219 -49.58 -14.49 15.97
C VAL A 219 -48.22 -14.31 15.30
N ASP A 220 -47.91 -15.16 14.32
CA ASP A 220 -46.71 -15.09 13.49
C ASP A 220 -47.07 -14.55 12.09
N TYR A 221 -46.69 -13.30 11.82
CA TYR A 221 -46.98 -12.60 10.58
C TYR A 221 -46.03 -13.00 9.43
N SER A 222 -45.01 -13.81 9.69
CA SER A 222 -44.13 -14.35 8.64
C SER A 222 -44.76 -15.50 7.86
N ILE A 223 -45.85 -16.07 8.38
CA ILE A 223 -46.53 -17.23 7.79
C ILE A 223 -47.59 -16.72 6.79
N PRO A 224 -47.53 -17.12 5.51
CA PRO A 224 -48.54 -16.73 4.53
C PRO A 224 -49.86 -17.51 4.71
N ASP A 225 -50.95 -16.92 4.21
CA ASP A 225 -52.25 -17.56 4.07
C ASP A 225 -52.14 -18.80 3.15
N PRO A 226 -52.89 -19.89 3.42
CA PRO A 226 -54.00 -20.01 4.37
C PRO A 226 -53.58 -20.44 5.80
N GLY A 227 -52.36 -20.13 6.26
CA GLY A 227 -51.99 -20.32 7.68
C GLY A 227 -51.96 -21.78 8.17
N PRO A 228 -52.04 -22.01 9.51
CA PRO A 228 -52.33 -21.01 10.56
C PRO A 228 -51.12 -20.11 10.86
N THR A 229 -51.36 -18.82 11.06
CA THR A 229 -50.36 -17.79 11.39
C THR A 229 -49.89 -17.84 12.85
N ILE A 230 -49.37 -19.01 13.25
CA ILE A 230 -48.85 -19.29 14.60
C ILE A 230 -47.66 -20.25 14.50
N ASN A 231 -46.78 -20.24 15.50
CA ASN A 231 -45.69 -21.22 15.57
C ASN A 231 -46.24 -22.65 15.82
N THR A 232 -46.41 -23.44 14.75
CA THR A 232 -47.01 -24.78 14.80
C THR A 232 -46.14 -25.83 15.50
N THR A 233 -44.87 -25.54 15.77
CA THR A 233 -44.01 -26.41 16.58
C THR A 233 -44.50 -26.42 18.03
N TYR A 234 -44.88 -25.26 18.56
CA TYR A 234 -45.40 -25.14 19.92
C TYR A 234 -46.93 -25.26 19.99
N PHE A 235 -47.63 -24.90 18.92
CA PHE A 235 -49.10 -24.96 18.81
C PHE A 235 -49.54 -25.84 17.63
N PRO A 236 -49.30 -27.17 17.69
CA PRO A 236 -49.58 -28.06 16.57
C PRO A 236 -51.07 -28.22 16.32
N ASN A 237 -51.45 -28.55 15.08
CA ASN A 237 -52.84 -28.74 14.66
C ASN A 237 -53.79 -27.60 15.04
N THR A 238 -53.28 -26.38 15.19
CA THR A 238 -54.08 -25.16 15.31
C THR A 238 -54.92 -25.00 14.05
N LYS A 239 -56.22 -24.76 14.23
CA LYS A 239 -57.08 -24.46 13.08
C LYS A 239 -56.76 -23.07 12.58
N SER A 240 -56.48 -22.97 11.29
CA SER A 240 -56.61 -21.71 10.58
C SER A 240 -58.09 -21.35 10.60
N SER A 241 -58.45 -20.47 11.55
CA SER A 241 -59.76 -19.84 11.66
C SER A 241 -59.70 -18.77 12.76
N TYR A 242 -60.83 -18.17 13.13
CA TYR A 242 -60.87 -17.19 14.20
C TYR A 242 -60.96 -17.81 15.61
N TYR A 243 -60.29 -17.17 16.56
CA TYR A 243 -60.27 -17.54 17.98
C TYR A 243 -60.86 -16.40 18.80
N TRP A 244 -61.77 -16.73 19.71
CA TRP A 244 -62.43 -15.73 20.55
C TRP A 244 -61.46 -15.06 21.51
N SER A 245 -61.54 -13.74 21.59
CA SER A 245 -60.99 -12.99 22.72
C SER A 245 -62.08 -12.60 23.71
N SER A 246 -61.68 -12.21 24.92
CA SER A 246 -62.57 -11.71 25.97
C SER A 246 -63.02 -10.26 25.75
N ALA A 247 -62.43 -9.53 24.80
CA ALA A 247 -62.76 -8.13 24.55
C ALA A 247 -63.98 -7.99 23.62
N THR A 248 -64.87 -7.06 23.92
CA THR A 248 -65.95 -6.62 23.01
C THR A 248 -65.54 -5.38 22.22
N LEU A 249 -66.19 -5.16 21.08
CA LEU A 249 -65.92 -4.02 20.20
C LEU A 249 -66.63 -2.77 20.75
N ALA A 250 -65.89 -1.69 21.03
CA ALA A 250 -66.46 -0.48 21.62
C ALA A 250 -67.60 0.16 20.78
N VAL A 251 -67.47 0.17 19.45
CA VAL A 251 -68.49 0.71 18.54
C VAL A 251 -69.73 -0.19 18.43
N TYR A 252 -69.57 -1.51 18.60
CA TYR A 252 -70.67 -2.48 18.60
C TYR A 252 -70.48 -3.50 19.74
N PRO A 253 -70.92 -3.18 20.97
CA PRO A 253 -70.68 -4.04 22.15
C PRO A 253 -71.31 -5.44 22.06
N SER A 254 -72.24 -5.64 21.12
CA SER A 254 -72.82 -6.95 20.79
C SER A 254 -71.89 -7.85 19.97
N LEU A 255 -70.74 -7.32 19.51
CA LEU A 255 -69.71 -8.04 18.80
C LEU A 255 -68.47 -8.17 19.69
N ALA A 256 -67.84 -9.34 19.65
CA ALA A 256 -66.58 -9.59 20.31
C ALA A 256 -65.42 -9.64 19.32
N TRP A 257 -64.25 -9.21 19.78
CA TRP A 257 -63.02 -9.36 19.03
C TRP A 257 -62.66 -10.84 18.92
N GLY A 258 -62.40 -11.30 17.69
CA GLY A 258 -61.75 -12.57 17.42
C GLY A 258 -60.45 -12.31 16.69
N VAL A 259 -59.39 -13.04 17.05
CA VAL A 259 -58.12 -12.98 16.31
C VAL A 259 -58.16 -14.08 15.25
N GLY A 260 -58.17 -13.67 13.99
CA GLY A 260 -58.22 -14.55 12.84
C GLY A 260 -56.87 -15.18 12.58
N PHE A 261 -56.79 -16.50 12.70
CA PHE A 261 -55.73 -17.28 12.04
C PHE A 261 -56.09 -17.58 10.56
N ASP A 262 -57.34 -17.32 10.14
CA ASP A 262 -57.85 -16.90 8.79
C ASP A 262 -59.43 -16.93 8.68
N GLY A 263 -60.09 -15.87 8.19
CA GLY A 263 -61.53 -15.88 7.80
C GLY A 263 -62.64 -15.78 8.90
N LYS A 264 -63.89 -15.41 8.49
CA LYS A 264 -65.05 -15.08 9.36
C LYS A 264 -66.08 -16.22 9.49
N GLY A 265 -66.49 -16.56 10.72
CA GLY A 265 -67.62 -17.46 11.03
C GLY A 265 -68.44 -16.98 12.24
N ALA A 266 -69.55 -17.68 12.57
CA ALA A 266 -70.46 -17.33 13.68
C ALA A 266 -70.14 -18.02 15.03
N ASN A 267 -69.46 -19.18 15.00
CA ASN A 267 -68.87 -19.85 16.18
C ASN A 267 -67.35 -19.98 16.03
N GLY A 268 -66.61 -19.70 17.10
CA GLY A 268 -65.15 -19.50 17.09
C GLY A 268 -64.42 -20.51 17.95
N TYR A 269 -63.16 -20.76 17.62
CA TYR A 269 -62.30 -21.61 18.41
C TYR A 269 -61.84 -20.90 19.69
N VAL A 270 -61.40 -21.68 20.68
CA VAL A 270 -60.96 -21.16 21.97
C VAL A 270 -59.58 -21.75 22.29
N ARG A 271 -58.69 -20.91 22.81
CA ARG A 271 -57.42 -21.30 23.42
C ARG A 271 -57.30 -20.54 24.73
N CYS A 272 -57.26 -21.25 25.84
CA CYS A 272 -57.19 -20.60 27.14
C CYS A 272 -55.76 -20.16 27.46
N VAL A 273 -55.65 -19.06 28.20
CA VAL A 273 -54.40 -18.50 28.69
C VAL A 273 -54.49 -18.32 30.21
N ARG A 274 -53.35 -18.26 30.87
CA ARG A 274 -53.21 -17.97 32.30
C ARG A 274 -51.90 -17.22 32.59
N GLY A 275 -51.76 -16.78 33.83
CA GLY A 275 -50.67 -15.91 34.28
C GLY A 275 -51.13 -14.46 34.45
N GLY A 276 -50.20 -13.51 34.37
CA GLY A 276 -50.51 -12.07 34.38
C GLY A 276 -51.51 -11.69 33.26
N GLN A 277 -51.97 -10.44 33.27
CA GLN A 277 -52.77 -9.88 32.17
C GLN A 277 -51.90 -8.97 31.30
N TYR A 278 -52.32 -8.76 30.05
CA TYR A 278 -51.74 -7.70 29.22
C TYR A 278 -51.75 -6.36 30.00
N PRO A 279 -50.60 -5.70 30.20
CA PRO A 279 -50.54 -4.54 31.09
C PRO A 279 -51.46 -3.41 30.62
N SER A 280 -52.10 -2.70 31.55
CA SER A 280 -52.98 -1.56 31.24
C SER A 280 -52.21 -0.37 30.65
N GLN A 281 -52.86 0.44 29.81
CA GLN A 281 -52.27 1.65 29.20
C GLN A 281 -51.60 2.57 30.22
N SER A 282 -50.32 2.87 29.98
CA SER A 282 -49.51 3.74 30.82
C SER A 282 -48.51 4.48 29.94
N PHE A 283 -48.67 5.80 29.84
CA PHE A 283 -47.86 6.65 28.99
C PHE A 283 -47.26 7.81 29.79
N THR A 284 -46.11 8.30 29.32
CA THR A 284 -45.46 9.51 29.84
C THR A 284 -45.23 10.45 28.67
N ASP A 285 -45.79 11.67 28.73
CA ASP A 285 -45.42 12.73 27.78
C ASP A 285 -44.07 13.32 28.20
N ASN A 286 -43.09 13.28 27.29
CA ASN A 286 -41.73 13.73 27.57
C ASN A 286 -41.56 15.25 27.34
N GLY A 287 -42.58 15.96 26.86
CA GLY A 287 -42.55 17.41 26.64
C GLY A 287 -41.67 17.88 25.48
N ASN A 288 -41.11 16.96 24.70
CA ASN A 288 -40.21 17.22 23.57
C ASN A 288 -40.79 16.70 22.23
N GLY A 289 -42.12 16.52 22.17
CA GLY A 289 -42.82 15.95 21.02
C GLY A 289 -42.81 14.42 20.96
N THR A 290 -42.44 13.75 22.05
CA THR A 290 -42.42 12.28 22.15
C THR A 290 -43.20 11.78 23.36
N VAL A 291 -43.70 10.54 23.28
CA VAL A 291 -44.46 9.86 24.33
C VAL A 291 -43.82 8.51 24.62
N THR A 292 -43.47 8.26 25.87
CA THR A 292 -42.98 6.95 26.33
C THR A 292 -44.15 6.04 26.68
N ASP A 293 -44.22 4.85 26.09
CA ASP A 293 -45.07 3.75 26.54
C ASP A 293 -44.36 3.00 27.67
N ASN A 294 -44.82 3.21 28.90
CA ASN A 294 -44.20 2.65 30.10
C ASN A 294 -44.36 1.12 30.19
N LYS A 295 -45.21 0.49 29.35
CA LYS A 295 -45.37 -0.97 29.33
C LYS A 295 -44.31 -1.65 28.49
N THR A 296 -44.10 -1.12 27.29
CA THR A 296 -43.26 -1.73 26.26
C THR A 296 -41.85 -1.15 26.29
N GLY A 297 -41.66 0.02 26.94
CA GLY A 297 -40.42 0.78 26.91
C GLY A 297 -40.19 1.51 25.58
N LEU A 298 -41.15 1.45 24.65
CA LEU A 298 -41.09 2.13 23.37
C LEU A 298 -41.33 3.63 23.55
N VAL A 299 -40.67 4.44 22.71
CA VAL A 299 -40.91 5.88 22.63
C VAL A 299 -41.51 6.20 21.27
N TRP A 300 -42.59 6.96 21.27
CA TRP A 300 -43.43 7.23 20.12
C TRP A 300 -43.37 8.71 19.74
N GLN A 301 -43.40 8.98 18.44
CA GLN A 301 -43.66 10.31 17.93
C GLN A 301 -45.04 10.75 18.41
N GLN A 302 -45.15 11.93 19.04
CA GLN A 302 -46.44 12.44 19.53
C GLN A 302 -47.26 13.08 18.40
N GLY A 303 -46.59 13.86 17.54
CA GLY A 303 -47.21 14.59 16.43
C GLY A 303 -47.69 13.72 15.27
N GLU A 304 -48.39 14.36 14.34
CA GLU A 304 -48.95 13.75 13.13
C GLU A 304 -48.23 14.31 11.89
N PRO A 305 -47.36 13.54 11.22
CA PRO A 305 -46.64 13.99 10.02
C PRO A 305 -47.51 14.03 8.76
N GLY A 306 -48.70 13.41 8.79
CA GLY A 306 -49.63 13.34 7.67
C GLY A 306 -49.60 11.99 6.95
N GLU A 307 -50.30 11.93 5.82
CA GLU A 307 -50.43 10.73 4.99
C GLU A 307 -49.28 10.60 3.99
N MET A 308 -48.76 9.39 3.80
CA MET A 308 -47.74 9.09 2.81
C MET A 308 -47.78 7.62 2.38
N SER A 309 -47.15 7.31 1.22
CA SER A 309 -47.02 5.93 0.75
C SER A 309 -46.16 5.11 1.70
N TRP A 310 -46.25 3.78 1.62
CA TRP A 310 -45.55 2.90 2.55
C TRP A 310 -44.02 3.07 2.49
N GLY A 311 -43.40 3.07 1.30
CA GLY A 311 -41.96 3.36 1.17
C GLY A 311 -41.54 4.76 1.65
N SER A 312 -42.42 5.76 1.49
CA SER A 312 -42.19 7.10 2.03
C SER A 312 -42.27 7.13 3.56
N ALA A 313 -43.17 6.33 4.15
CA ALA A 313 -43.32 6.18 5.60
C ALA A 313 -42.07 5.59 6.26
N LEU A 314 -41.50 4.55 5.65
CA LEU A 314 -40.23 3.95 6.09
C LEU A 314 -39.13 5.01 6.07
N SER A 315 -38.93 5.65 4.92
CA SER A 315 -37.89 6.66 4.72
C SER A 315 -38.05 7.87 5.66
N TYR A 316 -39.29 8.32 5.88
CA TYR A 316 -39.61 9.41 6.78
C TYR A 316 -39.19 9.07 8.22
N CYS A 317 -39.52 7.87 8.69
CA CYS A 317 -39.18 7.49 10.06
C CYS A 317 -37.67 7.29 10.23
N GLU A 318 -36.96 6.63 9.30
CA GLU A 318 -35.50 6.48 9.36
C GLU A 318 -34.76 7.82 9.35
N GLY A 319 -35.31 8.83 8.65
CA GLY A 319 -34.74 10.17 8.58
C GLY A 319 -35.19 11.12 9.69
N LEU A 320 -36.04 10.69 10.62
CA LEU A 320 -36.63 11.57 11.63
C LEU A 320 -35.60 11.90 12.72
N SER A 321 -35.40 13.20 12.98
CA SER A 321 -34.73 13.70 14.18
C SER A 321 -35.77 14.39 15.08
N LEU A 322 -36.06 13.78 16.23
CA LEU A 322 -37.08 14.26 17.15
C LEU A 322 -36.71 13.92 18.60
N GLY A 323 -36.96 14.84 19.53
CA GLY A 323 -36.69 14.65 20.95
C GLY A 323 -35.21 14.46 21.31
N GLY A 324 -34.29 14.87 20.41
CA GLY A 324 -32.85 14.66 20.57
C GLY A 324 -32.37 13.27 20.15
N SER A 325 -33.14 12.55 19.32
CA SER A 325 -32.80 11.19 18.89
C SER A 325 -33.08 11.00 17.40
N THR A 326 -32.31 10.09 16.78
CA THR A 326 -32.28 9.83 15.33
C THR A 326 -32.51 8.35 14.97
N ASP A 327 -32.72 7.49 15.97
CA ASP A 327 -32.94 6.05 15.84
C ASP A 327 -34.43 5.70 15.66
N TRP A 328 -35.15 6.53 14.90
CA TRP A 328 -36.58 6.37 14.66
C TRP A 328 -36.81 5.39 13.51
N ARG A 329 -37.89 4.63 13.60
CA ARG A 329 -38.34 3.69 12.56
C ARG A 329 -39.85 3.61 12.50
N LEU A 330 -40.36 3.04 11.42
CA LEU A 330 -41.77 2.73 11.32
C LEU A 330 -42.08 1.52 12.24
N PRO A 331 -43.13 1.58 13.09
CA PRO A 331 -43.46 0.50 14.00
C PRO A 331 -43.89 -0.74 13.23
N ASN A 332 -43.55 -1.92 13.75
CA ASN A 332 -44.17 -3.13 13.23
C ASN A 332 -45.64 -3.22 13.68
N ILE A 333 -46.40 -4.14 13.11
CA ILE A 333 -47.85 -4.18 13.32
C ILE A 333 -48.25 -4.44 14.79
N LYS A 334 -47.46 -5.24 15.52
CA LYS A 334 -47.72 -5.52 16.94
C LYS A 334 -47.43 -4.30 17.82
N GLU A 335 -46.39 -3.57 17.51
CA GLU A 335 -46.06 -2.31 18.18
C GLU A 335 -47.13 -1.25 17.94
N LEU A 336 -47.53 -1.04 16.69
CA LEU A 336 -48.53 -0.03 16.36
C LEU A 336 -49.88 -0.35 17.03
N GLU A 337 -50.27 -1.62 17.01
CA GLU A 337 -51.49 -2.05 17.69
C GLU A 337 -51.40 -1.94 19.22
N SER A 338 -50.21 -2.03 19.81
CA SER A 338 -50.05 -1.88 21.27
C SER A 338 -50.62 -0.53 21.78
N LEU A 339 -50.64 0.51 20.93
CA LEU A 339 -51.24 1.81 21.21
C LEU A 339 -52.76 1.84 21.25
N THR A 340 -53.45 0.87 20.63
CA THR A 340 -54.92 0.91 20.53
C THR A 340 -55.58 0.81 21.91
N ASP A 341 -56.67 1.55 22.10
CA ASP A 341 -57.53 1.44 23.29
C ASP A 341 -58.85 0.78 22.87
N ASP A 342 -58.99 -0.52 23.14
CA ASP A 342 -60.15 -1.32 22.75
C ASP A 342 -61.45 -0.88 23.45
N THR A 343 -61.37 0.02 24.46
CA THR A 343 -62.55 0.60 25.13
C THR A 343 -63.07 1.86 24.43
N ARG A 344 -62.39 2.32 23.39
CA ARG A 344 -62.69 3.56 22.66
C ARG A 344 -62.82 3.30 21.16
N TYR A 345 -63.44 4.25 20.47
CA TYR A 345 -63.49 4.31 19.02
C TYR A 345 -63.49 5.78 18.57
N SER A 346 -63.04 6.02 17.34
CA SER A 346 -62.98 7.34 16.68
C SER A 346 -62.36 8.49 17.53
N PRO A 347 -61.04 8.44 17.82
CA PRO A 347 -60.12 7.35 17.55
C PRO A 347 -59.95 6.38 18.74
N ALA A 348 -59.66 5.12 18.43
CA ALA A 348 -59.34 4.02 19.35
C ALA A 348 -57.90 4.10 19.89
N ILE A 349 -57.51 5.26 20.43
CA ILE A 349 -56.21 5.52 21.05
C ILE A 349 -56.40 6.50 22.22
N ASN A 350 -55.43 6.55 23.15
CA ASN A 350 -55.43 7.53 24.22
C ASN A 350 -55.09 8.95 23.72
N THR A 351 -56.13 9.71 23.37
CA THR A 351 -56.03 11.08 22.85
C THR A 351 -55.49 12.12 23.83
N THR A 352 -55.31 11.77 25.11
CA THR A 352 -54.63 12.67 26.07
C THR A 352 -53.14 12.73 25.78
N TYR A 353 -52.52 11.60 25.42
CA TYR A 353 -51.10 11.51 25.11
C TYR A 353 -50.81 11.64 23.62
N PHE A 354 -51.75 11.22 22.77
CA PHE A 354 -51.69 11.39 21.32
C PHE A 354 -52.78 12.36 20.86
N PRO A 355 -52.61 13.66 21.12
CA PRO A 355 -53.60 14.66 20.71
C PRO A 355 -53.66 14.74 19.18
N ASN A 356 -54.87 14.97 18.65
CA ASN A 356 -55.14 15.13 17.21
C ASN A 356 -54.92 13.88 16.34
N THR A 357 -54.81 12.67 16.93
CA THR A 357 -54.83 11.44 16.13
C THR A 357 -56.08 11.40 15.23
N ILE A 358 -55.86 11.18 13.94
CA ILE A 358 -56.93 11.09 12.96
C ILE A 358 -57.53 9.68 13.03
N SER A 359 -58.87 9.60 13.01
CA SER A 359 -59.59 8.32 12.94
C SER A 359 -59.48 7.71 11.54
N SER A 360 -58.29 7.25 11.16
CA SER A 360 -57.95 6.71 9.83
C SER A 360 -56.97 5.53 9.92
N TYR A 361 -56.48 5.06 8.78
CA TYR A 361 -55.48 4.00 8.64
C TYR A 361 -54.07 4.53 8.90
N TYR A 362 -53.26 3.74 9.61
CA TYR A 362 -51.89 4.05 9.94
C TYR A 362 -50.97 2.91 9.53
N TRP A 363 -49.89 3.23 8.81
CA TRP A 363 -48.95 2.24 8.31
C TRP A 363 -48.12 1.59 9.42
N SER A 364 -47.92 0.28 9.29
CA SER A 364 -46.84 -0.43 9.98
C SER A 364 -45.73 -0.84 8.99
N SER A 365 -44.55 -1.19 9.49
CA SER A 365 -43.43 -1.71 8.69
C SER A 365 -43.60 -3.18 8.28
N THR A 366 -44.65 -3.86 8.77
CA THR A 366 -44.88 -5.30 8.52
C THR A 366 -45.49 -5.51 7.14
N THR A 367 -44.77 -6.23 6.27
CA THR A 367 -45.28 -6.66 4.96
C THR A 367 -46.21 -7.87 5.10
N SER A 368 -47.21 -8.01 4.24
CA SER A 368 -48.04 -9.21 4.16
C SER A 368 -47.26 -10.38 3.57
N ALA A 369 -47.10 -11.48 4.32
CA ALA A 369 -46.39 -12.67 3.86
C ALA A 369 -47.05 -13.34 2.63
N SER A 370 -48.38 -13.30 2.52
CA SER A 370 -49.13 -13.87 1.39
C SER A 370 -48.99 -13.04 0.11
N TYR A 371 -48.91 -11.73 0.27
CA TYR A 371 -48.98 -10.75 -0.82
C TYR A 371 -47.99 -9.62 -0.53
N PRO A 372 -46.72 -9.73 -0.94
CA PRO A 372 -45.67 -8.75 -0.60
C PRO A 372 -45.94 -7.31 -1.05
N TYR A 373 -46.91 -7.11 -1.95
CA TYR A 373 -47.41 -5.82 -2.38
C TYR A 373 -48.40 -5.16 -1.42
N TYR A 374 -48.79 -5.85 -0.35
CA TYR A 374 -49.55 -5.30 0.76
C TYR A 374 -48.66 -5.09 1.99
N ALA A 375 -48.96 -4.04 2.76
CA ALA A 375 -48.45 -3.85 4.11
C ALA A 375 -49.61 -3.91 5.11
N CYS A 376 -49.31 -4.29 6.35
CA CYS A 376 -50.25 -4.25 7.45
C CYS A 376 -50.46 -2.81 7.94
N ASP A 377 -51.67 -2.51 8.38
CA ASP A 377 -52.06 -1.19 8.88
C ASP A 377 -53.03 -1.33 10.06
N VAL A 378 -53.08 -0.31 10.92
CA VAL A 378 -54.07 -0.20 12.00
C VAL A 378 -55.08 0.88 11.64
N TYR A 379 -56.36 0.53 11.64
CA TYR A 379 -57.45 1.48 11.47
C TYR A 379 -57.88 2.06 12.83
N PHE A 380 -57.44 3.27 13.16
CA PHE A 380 -57.73 3.89 14.47
C PHE A 380 -59.20 4.30 14.67
N PHE A 381 -60.11 4.05 13.72
CA PHE A 381 -61.53 4.16 14.03
C PHE A 381 -61.94 3.15 15.10
N ASP A 382 -61.51 1.89 14.98
CA ASP A 382 -61.87 0.80 15.90
C ASP A 382 -60.67 -0.01 16.40
N GLY A 383 -59.45 0.29 15.94
CA GLY A 383 -58.22 -0.41 16.31
C GLY A 383 -58.05 -1.77 15.63
N TYR A 384 -58.71 -2.00 14.49
CA TYR A 384 -58.60 -3.24 13.72
C TYR A 384 -57.34 -3.23 12.83
N VAL A 385 -56.70 -4.39 12.67
CA VAL A 385 -55.54 -4.58 11.78
C VAL A 385 -56.00 -5.02 10.39
N TYR A 386 -55.68 -4.23 9.37
CA TYR A 386 -55.92 -4.56 7.97
C TYR A 386 -54.61 -4.77 7.20
N ARG A 387 -54.75 -5.07 5.90
CA ARG A 387 -53.67 -5.15 4.94
C ARG A 387 -54.14 -4.51 3.64
N TYR A 388 -53.31 -3.66 3.04
CA TYR A 388 -53.66 -2.98 1.81
C TYR A 388 -52.44 -2.64 0.94
N TYR A 389 -52.68 -2.22 -0.30
CA TYR A 389 -51.63 -1.88 -1.27
C TYR A 389 -50.70 -0.78 -0.74
N LYS A 390 -49.39 -0.99 -0.91
CA LYS A 390 -48.33 -0.10 -0.43
C LYS A 390 -48.26 1.27 -1.12
N ASP A 391 -48.95 1.44 -2.26
CA ASP A 391 -49.05 2.69 -3.02
C ASP A 391 -50.10 3.68 -2.49
N PHE A 392 -50.93 3.27 -1.52
CA PHE A 392 -51.87 4.17 -0.85
C PHE A 392 -51.19 5.05 0.20
N ASN A 393 -51.74 6.25 0.37
CA ASN A 393 -51.28 7.17 1.40
C ASN A 393 -52.07 6.95 2.68
N TYR A 394 -51.38 6.55 3.76
CA TYR A 394 -51.94 6.43 5.11
C TYR A 394 -51.09 7.19 6.11
N TYR A 395 -51.65 7.46 7.29
CA TYR A 395 -50.96 8.21 8.33
C TYR A 395 -49.78 7.40 8.90
N VAL A 396 -48.82 8.11 9.47
CA VAL A 396 -47.58 7.53 9.98
C VAL A 396 -47.34 7.99 11.41
N ARG A 397 -46.86 7.09 12.25
CA ARG A 397 -46.37 7.42 13.58
C ARG A 397 -45.12 6.61 13.84
N CYS A 398 -43.97 7.30 13.94
CA CYS A 398 -42.70 6.62 14.16
C CYS A 398 -42.54 6.17 15.60
N VAL A 399 -41.74 5.12 15.79
CA VAL A 399 -41.38 4.56 17.08
C VAL A 399 -39.86 4.42 17.16
N ARG A 400 -39.34 4.39 18.39
CA ARG A 400 -37.97 4.00 18.70
C ARG A 400 -37.97 3.18 20.00
N GLY A 401 -36.85 2.52 20.30
CA GLY A 401 -36.80 1.62 21.46
C GLY A 401 -37.18 0.18 21.13
N GLY A 402 -37.28 -0.64 22.17
CA GLY A 402 -37.72 -2.04 22.08
C GLY A 402 -36.64 -3.01 21.58
N GLN A 403 -35.63 -2.52 20.87
CA GLN A 403 -34.47 -3.30 20.45
C GLN A 403 -33.65 -3.78 21.68
N SER A 404 -34.01 -4.95 22.19
CA SER A 404 -33.22 -5.72 23.17
C SER A 404 -31.97 -6.29 22.50
N GLY A 405 -31.07 -5.41 22.07
CA GLY A 405 -29.76 -5.74 21.52
C GLY A 405 -28.66 -5.08 22.35
N SER A 406 -27.64 -5.87 22.71
CA SER A 406 -26.32 -5.34 22.98
C SER A 406 -25.66 -5.16 21.62
N PHE A 407 -25.43 -3.91 21.21
CA PHE A 407 -24.75 -3.59 19.96
C PHE A 407 -23.29 -3.33 20.28
N ASP A 408 -22.39 -4.01 19.58
CA ASP A 408 -21.03 -3.52 19.47
C ASP A 408 -21.07 -2.23 18.64
N TYR A 409 -20.33 -1.21 19.05
CA TYR A 409 -20.19 0.01 18.28
C TYR A 409 -18.73 0.27 17.94
N PHE A 410 -18.56 0.94 16.80
CA PHE A 410 -17.30 1.29 16.15
C PHE A 410 -17.38 2.77 15.83
N CYS A 411 -16.47 3.54 16.40
CA CYS A 411 -16.47 4.99 16.31
C CYS A 411 -15.53 5.47 15.20
N ASP A 412 -15.76 6.70 14.79
CA ASP A 412 -14.84 7.51 13.98
C ASP A 412 -14.07 8.40 14.97
N GLY A 413 -12.94 7.88 15.45
CA GLY A 413 -12.18 8.41 16.58
C GLY A 413 -11.43 9.70 16.27
N ASP A 414 -11.02 9.89 15.01
CA ASP A 414 -10.31 11.07 14.53
C ASP A 414 -11.14 12.00 13.63
N SER A 415 -12.39 11.62 13.33
CA SER A 415 -13.37 12.39 12.57
C SER A 415 -13.05 12.55 11.08
N ASP A 416 -12.45 11.55 10.45
CA ASP A 416 -12.16 11.53 9.02
C ASP A 416 -13.29 10.92 8.15
N GLY A 417 -14.28 10.29 8.79
CA GLY A 417 -15.44 9.68 8.17
C GLY A 417 -15.33 8.17 7.93
N TYR A 418 -14.21 7.55 8.28
CA TYR A 418 -14.03 6.11 8.37
C TYR A 418 -14.22 5.67 9.84
N PHE A 419 -14.51 4.39 10.06
CA PHE A 419 -14.86 3.89 11.39
C PHE A 419 -13.93 2.75 11.78
N ASP A 420 -13.65 2.62 13.08
CA ASP A 420 -12.77 1.59 13.62
C ASP A 420 -13.17 0.18 13.13
N SER A 421 -12.17 -0.60 12.72
CA SER A 421 -12.32 -2.03 12.45
C SER A 421 -12.41 -2.85 13.74
N VAL A 422 -11.96 -2.27 14.85
CA VAL A 422 -11.99 -2.83 16.20
C VAL A 422 -13.14 -2.22 16.99
N LYS A 423 -13.76 -3.06 17.82
CA LYS A 423 -14.87 -2.63 18.68
C LYS A 423 -14.39 -1.68 19.78
N ASP A 424 -14.92 -0.46 19.80
CA ASP A 424 -14.76 0.51 20.90
C ASP A 424 -15.52 0.12 22.17
N GLY A 425 -16.72 -0.43 21.99
CA GLY A 425 -17.56 -0.75 23.12
C GLY A 425 -18.82 -1.50 22.78
N THR A 426 -19.59 -1.77 23.83
CA THR A 426 -20.95 -2.30 23.75
C THR A 426 -21.91 -1.25 24.26
N CYS A 427 -23.02 -1.04 23.57
CA CYS A 427 -24.12 -0.27 24.08
C CYS A 427 -25.39 -1.13 24.12
N THR A 428 -26.28 -0.86 25.08
CA THR A 428 -27.53 -1.60 25.25
C THR A 428 -28.72 -0.67 25.13
N GLY A 429 -29.71 -1.07 24.32
CA GLY A 429 -30.92 -0.29 24.04
C GLY A 429 -30.88 0.47 22.70
N SER A 430 -32.02 1.01 22.27
CA SER A 430 -32.12 1.74 21.00
C SER A 430 -31.44 3.11 21.09
N GLY A 431 -30.65 3.47 20.08
CA GLY A 431 -29.96 4.77 20.02
C GLY A 431 -28.89 4.94 21.09
N CYS A 432 -28.39 3.83 21.64
CA CYS A 432 -27.30 3.82 22.61
C CYS A 432 -25.93 4.05 21.99
N VAL A 433 -25.84 3.94 20.66
CA VAL A 433 -24.61 4.14 19.89
C VAL A 433 -24.23 5.60 20.02
N PRO A 434 -23.02 5.92 20.52
CA PRO A 434 -22.59 7.31 20.65
C PRO A 434 -22.61 8.03 19.29
N SER A 435 -22.83 9.35 19.31
CA SER A 435 -22.72 10.16 18.10
C SER A 435 -21.32 10.03 17.52
N GLY A 436 -21.23 9.77 16.21
CA GLY A 436 -19.96 9.48 15.54
C GLY A 436 -19.59 7.99 15.53
N CYS A 437 -20.51 7.09 15.90
CA CYS A 437 -20.26 5.65 15.86
C CYS A 437 -21.36 4.90 15.10
N GLN A 438 -21.06 3.70 14.63
CA GLN A 438 -21.98 2.79 13.94
C GLN A 438 -21.99 1.38 14.56
N THR A 439 -22.94 0.54 14.18
CA THR A 439 -23.10 -0.83 14.72
C THR A 439 -22.42 -1.92 13.87
N THR A 440 -21.77 -1.52 12.78
CA THR A 440 -21.05 -2.43 11.88
C THR A 440 -19.58 -2.09 11.97
N ALA A 441 -18.70 -3.10 12.01
CA ALA A 441 -17.26 -2.86 11.97
C ALA A 441 -16.93 -2.06 10.70
N GLY A 442 -16.17 -0.98 10.87
CA GLY A 442 -15.58 -0.30 9.74
C GLY A 442 -14.33 -1.01 9.27
N ASP A 443 -13.58 -0.32 8.44
CA ASP A 443 -12.38 -0.79 7.76
C ASP A 443 -11.16 0.10 8.06
N ASP A 444 -11.28 1.04 8.99
CA ASP A 444 -10.15 1.81 9.48
C ASP A 444 -9.25 0.96 10.39
N CYS A 445 -7.98 0.89 10.04
CA CYS A 445 -6.95 0.16 10.74
C CYS A 445 -6.22 1.01 11.80
N ASN A 446 -6.44 2.33 11.85
CA ASN A 446 -5.93 3.23 12.88
C ASN A 446 -6.83 4.45 13.10
N ASP A 447 -7.90 4.26 13.88
CA ASP A 447 -8.92 5.23 14.26
C ASP A 447 -8.43 6.38 15.19
N SER A 448 -7.12 6.62 15.23
CA SER A 448 -6.48 7.72 15.95
C SER A 448 -5.63 8.62 15.05
N ASP A 449 -5.60 8.34 13.74
CA ASP A 449 -4.81 9.04 12.74
C ASP A 449 -5.55 9.18 11.41
N SER A 450 -6.13 10.37 11.17
CA SER A 450 -6.90 10.74 9.96
C SER A 450 -6.16 10.65 8.63
N SER A 451 -4.90 10.19 8.63
CA SER A 451 -4.12 9.89 7.43
C SER A 451 -4.05 8.40 7.10
N THR A 452 -4.58 7.55 7.97
CA THR A 452 -4.65 6.09 7.82
C THR A 452 -6.11 5.69 7.67
N TYR A 453 -6.54 5.36 6.46
CA TYR A 453 -7.92 4.97 6.17
C TYR A 453 -8.01 4.21 4.83
N PRO A 454 -9.08 3.43 4.59
CA PRO A 454 -9.31 2.73 3.33
C PRO A 454 -9.16 3.60 2.08
N GLY A 455 -8.12 3.31 1.29
CA GLY A 455 -7.81 4.03 0.05
C GLY A 455 -6.99 5.32 0.22
N ALA A 456 -6.35 5.55 1.37
CA ALA A 456 -5.35 6.59 1.54
C ALA A 456 -4.11 6.38 0.64
N ASP A 457 -3.26 7.40 0.55
CA ASP A 457 -2.02 7.36 -0.23
C ASP A 457 -0.91 6.63 0.54
N ASP A 458 -0.60 5.42 0.10
CA ASP A 458 0.45 4.55 0.66
C ASP A 458 1.72 4.53 -0.22
N SER A 459 2.07 5.67 -0.81
CA SER A 459 3.26 5.80 -1.67
C SER A 459 4.54 6.14 -0.90
N ASN A 460 4.44 6.34 0.40
CA ASN A 460 5.56 6.68 1.26
C ASN A 460 6.12 5.40 1.92
N CYS A 461 7.43 5.36 2.20
CA CYS A 461 8.08 4.15 2.74
C CYS A 461 8.37 4.34 4.22
N ASN A 462 7.35 4.17 5.07
CA ASN A 462 7.42 4.39 6.51
C ASN A 462 7.07 3.12 7.33
N GLY A 463 6.58 2.06 6.69
CA GLY A 463 6.20 0.79 7.31
C GLY A 463 4.83 0.81 7.97
N ILE A 464 4.02 1.82 7.68
CA ILE A 464 2.61 1.95 8.03
C ILE A 464 1.79 1.47 6.82
N ASP A 465 0.58 0.98 7.08
CA ASP A 465 -0.38 0.59 6.04
C ASP A 465 -1.47 1.66 6.01
N GLU A 466 -1.17 2.80 5.38
CA GLU A 466 -2.07 3.96 5.36
C GLU A 466 -3.41 3.63 4.70
N ASN A 467 -3.43 2.73 3.72
CA ASN A 467 -4.63 2.42 2.94
C ASN A 467 -5.45 1.24 3.50
N CYS A 468 -5.01 0.66 4.61
CA CYS A 468 -5.63 -0.44 5.34
C CYS A 468 -5.91 -1.69 4.49
N ASN A 469 -5.06 -2.01 3.51
CA ASN A 469 -5.25 -3.18 2.65
C ASN A 469 -4.55 -4.46 3.19
N GLY A 470 -3.88 -4.35 4.34
CA GLY A 470 -3.16 -5.43 5.01
C GLY A 470 -1.69 -5.54 4.60
N THR A 471 -1.18 -4.62 3.77
CA THR A 471 0.21 -4.57 3.34
C THR A 471 0.76 -3.15 3.36
N ALA A 472 1.68 -2.88 4.29
CA ALA A 472 2.37 -1.61 4.38
C ALA A 472 3.23 -1.30 3.15
N ASP A 473 3.28 -0.01 2.78
CA ASP A 473 4.08 0.58 1.70
C ASP A 473 3.80 -0.03 0.30
N ASP A 474 2.61 -0.58 0.04
CA ASP A 474 2.33 -1.32 -1.21
C ASP A 474 2.09 -0.39 -2.41
N GLY A 475 1.77 0.87 -2.15
CA GLY A 475 1.75 1.96 -3.12
C GLY A 475 3.14 2.52 -3.46
N TYR A 476 4.21 2.09 -2.78
CA TYR A 476 5.55 2.62 -3.01
C TYR A 476 6.09 2.21 -4.40
N VAL A 477 6.41 3.20 -5.23
CA VAL A 477 6.98 2.98 -6.57
C VAL A 477 8.50 3.11 -6.51
N PRO A 478 9.28 2.04 -6.78
CA PRO A 478 10.74 2.13 -6.79
C PRO A 478 11.25 3.17 -7.79
N SER A 479 12.17 4.02 -7.33
CA SER A 479 12.84 5.01 -8.18
C SER A 479 14.23 4.54 -8.59
N GLY A 480 14.64 4.82 -9.83
CA GLY A 480 15.94 4.39 -10.35
C GLY A 480 17.10 5.15 -9.71
N THR A 481 18.15 4.42 -9.34
CA THR A 481 19.42 4.95 -8.81
C THR A 481 20.59 4.59 -9.73
N ASN A 482 21.63 5.41 -9.74
CA ASN A 482 22.87 5.14 -10.47
C ASN A 482 24.04 5.20 -9.48
N CYS A 483 24.99 4.28 -9.63
CA CYS A 483 26.18 4.21 -8.79
C CYS A 483 27.36 3.65 -9.57
N GLY A 484 28.57 3.77 -9.02
CA GLY A 484 29.80 3.40 -9.69
C GLY A 484 30.27 4.44 -10.72
N LEU A 485 31.51 4.30 -11.15
CA LEU A 485 32.20 5.16 -12.13
C LEU A 485 32.80 4.27 -13.22
N GLY A 486 33.04 4.84 -14.40
CA GLY A 486 33.67 4.11 -15.52
C GLY A 486 32.90 2.84 -15.90
N VAL A 487 33.62 1.72 -16.02
CA VAL A 487 33.03 0.40 -16.30
C VAL A 487 32.23 -0.16 -15.13
N CYS A 488 32.42 0.34 -13.91
CA CYS A 488 31.66 -0.05 -12.74
C CYS A 488 30.31 0.68 -12.64
N ALA A 489 30.00 1.58 -13.58
CA ALA A 489 28.69 2.21 -13.65
C ALA A 489 27.59 1.14 -13.69
N SER A 490 26.70 1.21 -12.72
CA SER A 490 25.63 0.27 -12.48
C SER A 490 24.34 1.03 -12.18
N THR A 491 23.22 0.39 -12.46
CA THR A 491 21.89 0.92 -12.16
C THR A 491 21.24 0.08 -11.08
N GLY A 492 20.63 0.74 -10.11
CA GLY A 492 19.83 0.12 -9.06
C GLY A 492 18.47 0.79 -8.93
N GLN A 493 17.83 0.48 -7.82
CA GLN A 493 16.56 1.08 -7.41
C GLN A 493 16.58 1.39 -5.91
N LEU A 494 15.98 2.51 -5.54
CA LEU A 494 15.54 2.80 -4.18
C LEU A 494 14.23 2.04 -3.94
N ILE A 495 14.34 0.89 -3.27
CA ILE A 495 13.21 0.03 -2.90
C ILE A 495 12.77 0.32 -1.47
N CYS A 496 11.54 -0.04 -1.10
CA CYS A 496 11.10 -0.03 0.29
C CYS A 496 11.28 -1.41 0.92
N VAL A 497 11.98 -1.48 2.06
CA VAL A 497 12.18 -2.72 2.82
C VAL A 497 11.96 -2.42 4.30
N ASN A 498 10.90 -2.99 4.88
CA ASN A 498 10.52 -2.83 6.29
C ASN A 498 10.40 -1.33 6.71
N GLY A 499 9.71 -0.50 5.93
CA GLY A 499 9.52 0.93 6.23
C GLY A 499 10.77 1.79 6.16
N GLN A 500 11.81 1.30 5.46
CA GLN A 500 13.04 2.05 5.21
C GLN A 500 13.39 1.93 3.73
N THR A 501 13.71 3.07 3.10
CA THR A 501 14.21 3.05 1.73
C THR A 501 15.61 2.44 1.70
N GLN A 502 15.79 1.41 0.89
CA GLN A 502 17.07 0.73 0.66
C GLN A 502 17.51 0.94 -0.79
N ASP A 503 18.72 1.46 -0.98
CA ASP A 503 19.33 1.53 -2.31
C ASP A 503 19.94 0.17 -2.67
N THR A 504 19.45 -0.42 -3.75
CA THR A 504 19.96 -1.69 -4.28
C THR A 504 21.16 -1.50 -5.21
N CYS A 505 21.52 -0.25 -5.53
CA CYS A 505 22.64 0.00 -6.42
C CYS A 505 23.94 -0.45 -5.77
N GLN A 506 24.56 -1.47 -6.37
CA GLN A 506 25.90 -1.91 -6.05
C GLN A 506 26.80 -1.57 -7.23
N PRO A 507 27.92 -0.85 -7.02
CA PRO A 507 28.89 -0.60 -8.07
C PRO A 507 29.35 -1.91 -8.71
N GLY A 508 29.55 -1.88 -10.03
CA GLY A 508 30.14 -3.00 -10.77
C GLY A 508 31.54 -3.34 -10.27
N GLN A 509 32.06 -4.49 -10.69
CA GLN A 509 33.42 -4.89 -10.35
C GLN A 509 34.42 -4.29 -11.34
N PRO A 510 35.61 -3.87 -10.89
CA PRO A 510 36.70 -3.49 -11.77
C PRO A 510 37.01 -4.57 -12.80
N THR A 511 37.24 -4.17 -14.05
CA THR A 511 37.61 -5.11 -15.13
C THR A 511 39.12 -5.14 -15.37
N GLY A 512 39.88 -4.23 -14.76
CA GLY A 512 41.30 -4.04 -15.01
C GLY A 512 41.89 -2.97 -14.09
N ASN A 513 43.13 -2.57 -14.41
CA ASN A 513 43.90 -1.62 -13.61
C ASN A 513 44.21 -0.33 -14.37
N ASP A 514 43.62 -0.02 -15.52
CA ASP A 514 43.94 1.17 -16.33
C ASP A 514 45.40 1.18 -16.85
N ASP A 515 45.96 -0.01 -17.10
CA ASP A 515 47.31 -0.21 -17.61
C ASP A 515 47.39 -0.20 -19.15
N ASN A 516 46.26 -0.01 -19.82
CA ASN A 516 46.14 0.01 -21.26
C ASN A 516 45.48 1.34 -21.69
N CYS A 517 46.09 2.06 -22.63
CA CYS A 517 45.64 3.40 -23.04
C CYS A 517 44.44 3.31 -23.99
N ASN A 518 43.24 3.07 -23.45
CA ASN A 518 42.02 2.91 -24.22
C ASN A 518 40.95 3.96 -23.88
N GLY A 519 41.21 4.83 -22.89
CA GLY A 519 40.30 5.89 -22.46
C GLY A 519 39.15 5.39 -21.57
N ILE A 520 39.26 4.18 -21.03
CA ILE A 520 38.27 3.55 -20.16
C ILE A 520 38.84 3.50 -18.74
N ASP A 521 38.01 3.85 -17.76
CA ASP A 521 38.29 3.68 -16.32
C ASP A 521 37.83 2.28 -15.90
N GLU A 522 38.76 1.33 -15.88
CA GLU A 522 38.55 -0.09 -15.56
C GLU A 522 38.73 -0.41 -14.08
N ASN A 523 39.49 0.41 -13.36
CA ASN A 523 39.71 0.29 -11.93
C ASN A 523 38.67 1.06 -11.08
N CYS A 524 37.88 1.92 -11.73
CA CYS A 524 36.73 2.65 -11.21
C CYS A 524 37.06 3.71 -10.16
N ASP A 525 38.25 4.32 -10.26
CA ASP A 525 38.68 5.42 -9.39
C ASP A 525 38.31 6.81 -9.92
N GLY A 526 37.70 6.86 -11.12
CA GLY A 526 37.23 8.07 -11.78
C GLY A 526 38.23 8.70 -12.74
N ILE A 527 39.40 8.08 -12.98
CA ILE A 527 40.44 8.60 -13.88
C ILE A 527 40.95 7.49 -14.82
N ALA A 528 40.48 7.50 -16.07
CA ALA A 528 40.91 6.56 -17.10
C ALA A 528 42.43 6.61 -17.38
N ASP A 529 43.01 5.44 -17.65
CA ASP A 529 44.40 5.21 -18.08
C ASP A 529 45.48 5.67 -17.07
N ASN A 530 45.13 5.90 -15.80
CA ASN A 530 46.03 6.52 -14.82
C ASN A 530 47.19 5.63 -14.35
N ASN A 531 47.16 4.34 -14.68
CA ASN A 531 48.23 3.38 -14.43
C ASN A 531 48.99 3.00 -15.71
N TYR A 532 48.77 3.70 -16.82
CA TYR A 532 49.49 3.46 -18.07
C TYR A 532 50.99 3.71 -17.89
N VAL A 533 51.78 2.65 -18.02
CA VAL A 533 53.24 2.73 -17.90
C VAL A 533 53.83 3.14 -19.25
N HIS A 534 54.47 4.30 -19.29
CA HIS A 534 55.09 4.81 -20.50
C HIS A 534 56.27 3.92 -20.95
N ALA A 535 56.37 3.73 -22.27
CA ALA A 535 57.44 2.92 -22.88
C ALA A 535 58.33 3.79 -23.77
N SER A 536 59.65 3.61 -23.69
CA SER A 536 60.61 4.30 -24.54
C SER A 536 60.56 3.75 -25.97
N THR A 537 60.57 4.65 -26.96
CA THR A 537 60.63 4.32 -28.39
C THR A 537 61.94 4.80 -29.02
N LEU A 538 62.34 4.15 -30.12
CA LEU A 538 63.53 4.50 -30.90
C LEU A 538 63.12 4.72 -32.35
N CYS A 539 63.60 5.81 -32.95
CA CYS A 539 63.33 6.16 -34.33
C CYS A 539 64.55 6.83 -34.97
N GLY A 540 64.59 6.87 -36.30
CA GLY A 540 65.75 7.37 -37.07
C GLY A 540 66.81 6.29 -37.34
N ILE A 541 67.65 6.55 -38.35
CA ILE A 541 68.73 5.67 -38.81
C ILE A 541 70.06 6.38 -38.55
N GLY A 542 71.11 5.62 -38.20
CA GLY A 542 72.45 6.16 -38.00
C GLY A 542 72.51 7.23 -36.90
N VAL A 543 73.15 8.36 -37.20
CA VAL A 543 73.27 9.50 -36.26
C VAL A 543 71.97 10.27 -36.06
N CYS A 544 70.95 10.06 -36.90
CA CYS A 544 69.62 10.59 -36.70
C CYS A 544 68.79 9.77 -35.70
N SER A 545 69.37 8.72 -35.09
CA SER A 545 68.69 7.96 -34.05
C SER A 545 68.33 8.84 -32.86
N SER A 546 67.06 8.85 -32.51
CA SER A 546 66.48 9.61 -31.41
C SER A 546 65.66 8.68 -30.52
N THR A 547 65.49 9.06 -29.26
CA THR A 547 64.66 8.35 -28.28
C THR A 547 63.40 9.18 -28.03
N GLY A 548 62.23 8.55 -28.13
CA GLY A 548 60.95 9.11 -27.75
C GLY A 548 60.28 8.30 -26.64
N GLU A 549 59.03 8.64 -26.35
CA GLU A 549 58.21 7.98 -25.33
C GLU A 549 56.77 7.81 -25.86
N LEU A 550 56.19 6.63 -25.64
CA LEU A 550 54.77 6.39 -25.82
C LEU A 550 54.03 6.92 -24.59
N SER A 551 53.23 7.95 -24.79
CA SER A 551 52.37 8.57 -23.77
C SER A 551 50.91 8.31 -24.09
N CYS A 552 50.07 8.22 -23.05
CA CYS A 552 48.62 8.12 -23.23
C CYS A 552 47.98 9.50 -23.16
N VAL A 553 47.29 9.91 -24.23
CA VAL A 553 46.54 11.17 -24.27
C VAL A 553 45.14 10.89 -24.80
N ASN A 554 44.14 11.02 -23.92
CA ASN A 554 42.72 10.79 -24.23
C ASN A 554 42.45 9.41 -24.88
N GLY A 555 43.00 8.32 -24.32
CA GLY A 555 42.81 6.96 -24.84
C GLY A 555 43.50 6.67 -26.17
N VAL A 556 44.47 7.49 -26.56
CA VAL A 556 45.31 7.28 -27.74
C VAL A 556 46.77 7.31 -27.36
N THR A 557 47.52 6.29 -27.76
CA THR A 557 48.97 6.26 -27.61
C THR A 557 49.63 7.22 -28.59
N ILE A 558 50.38 8.19 -28.07
CA ILE A 558 51.14 9.17 -28.86
C ILE A 558 52.62 8.88 -28.68
N ASP A 559 53.29 8.58 -29.79
CA ASP A 559 54.75 8.44 -29.85
C ASP A 559 55.38 9.82 -30.07
N SER A 560 56.19 10.27 -29.10
CA SER A 560 56.92 11.53 -29.22
C SER A 560 58.20 11.40 -30.06
N CYS A 561 58.54 10.21 -30.57
CA CYS A 561 59.79 10.00 -31.27
C CYS A 561 59.80 10.67 -32.64
N THR A 562 60.59 11.72 -32.76
CA THR A 562 60.91 12.38 -34.02
C THR A 562 62.36 12.10 -34.40
N PRO A 563 62.65 11.57 -35.61
CA PRO A 563 64.02 11.38 -36.07
C PRO A 563 64.84 12.68 -36.06
N GLY A 564 66.14 12.57 -35.82
CA GLY A 564 67.08 13.68 -35.98
C GLY A 564 67.08 14.24 -37.41
N THR A 565 67.44 15.51 -37.57
CA THR A 565 67.45 16.17 -38.89
C THR A 565 68.65 15.70 -39.74
N PRO A 566 68.43 15.16 -40.95
CA PRO A 566 69.48 14.81 -41.91
C PRO A 566 70.46 15.97 -42.14
N GLN A 567 71.75 15.67 -42.20
CA GLN A 567 72.80 16.61 -42.60
C GLN A 567 73.35 16.24 -43.98
N THR A 568 74.21 17.09 -44.57
CA THR A 568 74.84 16.77 -45.86
C THR A 568 76.02 15.81 -45.65
N GLU A 569 76.18 14.85 -46.56
CA GLU A 569 77.19 13.79 -46.46
C GLU A 569 78.64 14.30 -46.41
N VAL A 570 79.40 13.74 -45.48
CA VAL A 570 80.84 13.97 -45.29
C VAL A 570 81.50 12.60 -45.28
N CYS A 571 82.55 12.40 -46.09
CA CYS A 571 83.23 11.10 -46.25
C CYS A 571 84.06 10.71 -44.99
N ASP A 572 83.41 10.54 -43.85
CA ASP A 572 83.99 10.29 -42.53
C ASP A 572 83.63 8.93 -41.92
N GLY A 573 82.94 8.08 -42.67
CA GLY A 573 82.54 6.73 -42.25
C GLY A 573 81.25 6.69 -41.45
N ILE A 574 80.46 7.77 -41.48
CA ILE A 574 79.19 7.92 -40.78
C ILE A 574 78.11 8.35 -41.79
N ASP A 575 76.94 7.72 -41.73
CA ASP A 575 75.73 8.09 -42.49
C ASP A 575 75.17 9.42 -41.97
N ASN A 576 75.56 10.54 -42.56
CA ASN A 576 75.24 11.89 -42.06
C ASN A 576 73.88 12.39 -42.57
N ASP A 577 73.43 11.90 -43.72
CA ASP A 577 72.13 12.25 -44.31
C ASP A 577 71.00 11.26 -43.97
N CYS A 578 71.36 10.18 -43.25
CA CYS A 578 70.45 9.23 -42.63
C CYS A 578 69.59 8.47 -43.64
N ASP A 579 70.13 8.22 -44.84
CA ASP A 579 69.49 7.46 -45.91
C ASP A 579 69.73 5.94 -45.81
N GLY A 580 70.62 5.52 -44.89
CA GLY A 580 70.99 4.13 -44.65
C GLY A 580 72.22 3.64 -45.43
N GLN A 581 72.91 4.52 -46.14
CA GLN A 581 74.19 4.28 -46.79
C GLN A 581 75.31 5.07 -46.08
N ILE A 582 76.56 4.64 -46.27
CA ILE A 582 77.73 5.30 -45.66
C ILE A 582 78.62 5.80 -46.80
N ASP A 583 78.94 7.10 -46.80
CA ASP A 583 79.90 7.78 -47.66
C ASP A 583 79.64 7.65 -49.18
N GLU A 584 78.39 7.71 -49.64
CA GLU A 584 78.06 7.68 -51.06
C GLU A 584 78.42 8.99 -51.79
N GLY A 585 78.97 8.88 -53.01
CA GLY A 585 79.29 10.05 -53.87
C GLY A 585 80.69 10.67 -53.72
N CYS A 586 81.61 10.06 -52.96
CA CYS A 586 83.00 10.53 -52.85
C CYS A 586 83.85 10.20 -54.12
N MET A 587 84.44 11.21 -54.80
CA MET A 587 85.32 11.02 -55.99
C MET A 587 86.61 11.87 -55.93
N PRO A 588 87.76 11.39 -56.46
CA PRO A 588 89.00 12.17 -56.54
C PRO A 588 88.96 13.19 -57.70
N ASP A 589 89.80 14.24 -57.67
CA ASP A 589 89.91 15.25 -58.75
C ASP A 589 91.33 15.84 -58.80
N LEU A 590 92.15 15.45 -59.77
CA LEU A 590 93.57 15.77 -59.90
C LEU A 590 93.82 16.95 -60.86
N VAL A 591 94.29 18.06 -60.31
CA VAL A 591 94.64 19.26 -61.08
C VAL A 591 96.12 19.61 -61.00
N ILE A 592 96.68 20.20 -62.07
CA ILE A 592 97.97 20.89 -61.98
C ILE A 592 97.75 22.26 -61.32
N SER A 593 97.87 22.31 -60.00
CA SER A 593 97.70 23.54 -59.21
C SER A 593 98.80 24.59 -59.47
N ALA A 594 100.02 24.20 -59.85
CA ALA A 594 101.12 25.13 -60.17
C ALA A 594 102.03 24.60 -61.29
N LEU A 595 102.52 25.49 -62.17
CA LEU A 595 103.46 25.16 -63.26
C LEU A 595 104.43 26.32 -63.52
N ALA A 596 105.74 26.03 -63.52
CA ALA A 596 106.83 26.96 -63.78
C ALA A 596 107.80 26.39 -64.83
N VAL A 597 108.11 27.22 -65.83
CA VAL A 597 108.88 26.88 -67.04
C VAL A 597 109.79 28.08 -67.38
N PRO A 598 111.03 27.89 -67.85
CA PRO A 598 111.87 28.98 -68.36
C PRO A 598 111.20 29.71 -69.52
N SER A 599 111.40 31.03 -69.60
CA SER A 599 110.78 31.88 -70.62
C SER A 599 111.42 31.73 -72.00
N THR A 600 112.67 31.26 -72.07
CA THR A 600 113.42 31.07 -73.33
C THR A 600 114.24 29.78 -73.30
N ALA A 601 114.44 29.14 -74.45
CA ALA A 601 115.38 28.04 -74.65
C ALA A 601 115.90 28.00 -76.09
N THR A 602 117.01 27.32 -76.37
CA THR A 602 117.45 27.03 -77.73
C THR A 602 117.04 25.61 -78.14
N ALA A 603 116.90 25.35 -79.44
CA ALA A 603 116.66 24.00 -79.93
C ALA A 603 117.77 23.03 -79.45
N GLY A 604 117.39 21.86 -78.95
CA GLY A 604 118.32 20.88 -78.36
C GLY A 604 118.71 21.14 -76.90
N GLN A 605 118.30 22.25 -76.28
CA GLN A 605 118.63 22.58 -74.88
C GLN A 605 117.77 21.78 -73.89
N SER A 606 118.38 21.29 -72.81
CA SER A 606 117.64 20.78 -71.65
C SER A 606 117.14 21.92 -70.74
N ILE A 607 115.82 21.98 -70.55
CA ILE A 607 115.13 22.88 -69.62
C ILE A 607 114.64 22.12 -68.38
N THR A 608 114.33 22.84 -67.30
CA THR A 608 113.74 22.26 -66.08
C THR A 608 112.32 22.78 -65.91
N ILE A 609 111.35 21.87 -65.86
CA ILE A 609 109.93 22.13 -65.56
C ILE A 609 109.70 21.85 -64.07
N SER A 610 108.99 22.74 -63.37
CA SER A 610 108.53 22.50 -61.99
C SER A 610 107.01 22.59 -61.92
N GLU A 611 106.32 21.61 -61.34
CA GLU A 611 104.87 21.66 -61.14
C GLU A 611 104.40 21.18 -59.77
N THR A 612 103.11 21.37 -59.49
CA THR A 612 102.40 20.75 -58.36
C THR A 612 101.05 20.17 -58.79
N THR A 613 100.87 18.86 -58.66
CA THR A 613 99.59 18.15 -58.80
C THR A 613 98.84 18.14 -57.46
N LYS A 614 97.56 18.50 -57.43
CA LYS A 614 96.69 18.50 -56.24
C LYS A 614 95.50 17.58 -56.47
N ASN A 615 95.14 16.77 -55.47
CA ASN A 615 93.81 16.18 -55.40
C ASN A 615 92.87 17.18 -54.70
N GLN A 616 91.91 17.75 -55.43
CA GLN A 616 90.89 18.67 -54.91
C GLN A 616 89.53 18.00 -54.71
N GLY A 617 89.39 16.73 -55.08
CA GLY A 617 88.19 15.92 -54.87
C GLY A 617 88.07 15.43 -53.43
N THR A 618 86.94 14.83 -53.10
CA THR A 618 86.60 14.36 -51.73
C THR A 618 87.11 12.96 -51.44
N ALA A 619 87.38 12.14 -52.46
CA ALA A 619 88.00 10.83 -52.29
C ALA A 619 89.52 10.84 -52.55
N SER A 620 90.20 9.80 -52.07
CA SER A 620 91.63 9.60 -52.32
C SER A 620 91.91 9.20 -53.78
N ALA A 621 92.82 9.91 -54.44
CA ALA A 621 93.30 9.58 -55.77
C ALA A 621 94.42 8.54 -55.69
N GLY A 622 94.36 7.51 -56.54
CA GLY A 622 95.45 6.56 -56.74
C GLY A 622 96.73 7.22 -57.30
N ALA A 623 97.83 6.46 -57.38
CA ALA A 623 99.05 6.96 -58.01
C ALA A 623 98.84 7.19 -59.52
N SER A 624 99.35 8.31 -60.04
CA SER A 624 99.15 8.73 -61.43
C SER A 624 100.44 9.26 -62.07
N THR A 625 100.39 9.70 -63.32
CA THR A 625 101.57 10.25 -64.02
C THR A 625 101.27 11.60 -64.64
N THR A 626 102.08 12.62 -64.33
CA THR A 626 102.02 13.91 -65.02
C THR A 626 102.96 13.90 -66.23
N LYS A 627 102.47 14.30 -67.41
CA LYS A 627 103.30 14.40 -68.63
C LYS A 627 103.45 15.85 -69.07
N TYR A 628 104.60 16.15 -69.69
CA TYR A 628 104.97 17.47 -70.19
C TYR A 628 105.09 17.44 -71.72
N TYR A 629 104.43 18.38 -72.39
CA TYR A 629 104.36 18.44 -73.85
C TYR A 629 104.82 19.81 -74.37
N LEU A 630 105.46 19.84 -75.53
CA LEU A 630 105.73 21.04 -76.31
C LEU A 630 104.68 21.17 -77.41
N SER A 631 103.95 22.27 -77.41
CA SER A 631 102.89 22.59 -78.36
C SER A 631 103.15 23.90 -79.09
N THR A 632 102.58 24.03 -80.28
CA THR A 632 102.53 25.30 -81.03
C THR A 632 101.40 26.22 -80.55
N ASN A 633 100.46 25.71 -79.74
CA ASN A 633 99.36 26.47 -79.18
C ASN A 633 99.15 26.17 -77.68
N ALA A 634 98.22 26.86 -77.04
CA ALA A 634 98.02 26.76 -75.60
C ALA A 634 97.13 25.57 -75.14
N THR A 635 96.67 24.75 -76.08
CA THR A 635 95.73 23.65 -75.86
C THR A 635 96.45 22.32 -76.06
N TYR A 636 96.15 21.34 -75.21
CA TYR A 636 96.70 20.00 -75.39
C TYR A 636 96.04 19.31 -76.58
N GLU A 637 96.85 18.85 -77.52
CA GLU A 637 96.43 18.07 -78.69
C GLU A 637 97.29 16.80 -78.80
N THR A 638 96.75 15.73 -79.37
CA THR A 638 97.46 14.44 -79.50
C THR A 638 98.72 14.53 -80.37
N GLY A 639 98.85 15.58 -81.18
CA GLY A 639 100.03 15.88 -81.99
C GLY A 639 101.14 16.62 -81.26
N ASP A 640 100.93 17.05 -80.01
CA ASP A 640 101.93 17.75 -79.23
C ASP A 640 103.13 16.85 -78.89
N THR A 641 104.32 17.43 -78.90
CA THR A 641 105.55 16.65 -78.71
C THR A 641 105.77 16.35 -77.23
N LEU A 642 105.72 15.08 -76.85
CA LEU A 642 106.02 14.66 -75.47
C LEU A 642 107.50 14.94 -75.15
N LEU A 643 107.75 15.70 -74.09
CA LEU A 643 109.08 16.06 -73.62
C LEU A 643 109.57 15.19 -72.45
N GLY A 644 108.64 14.74 -71.60
CA GLY A 644 108.96 13.95 -70.41
C GLY A 644 107.76 13.73 -69.50
N ASN A 645 108.00 13.12 -68.34
CA ASN A 645 106.96 12.80 -67.37
C ASN A 645 107.49 12.79 -65.92
N ARG A 646 106.57 12.78 -64.94
CA ARG A 646 106.84 12.60 -63.51
C ARG A 646 105.75 11.73 -62.88
N SER A 647 106.15 10.74 -62.09
CA SER A 647 105.23 9.93 -61.28
C SER A 647 104.64 10.74 -60.12
N ILE A 648 103.35 10.57 -59.86
CA ILE A 648 102.59 11.17 -58.77
C ILE A 648 102.17 10.04 -57.82
N PRO A 649 102.54 10.07 -56.52
CA PRO A 649 102.06 9.08 -55.55
C PRO A 649 100.55 9.23 -55.33
N SER A 650 99.93 8.28 -54.62
CA SER A 650 98.53 8.47 -54.19
C SER A 650 98.38 9.75 -53.36
N LEU A 651 97.28 10.45 -53.57
CA LEU A 651 96.97 11.71 -52.90
C LEU A 651 95.62 11.58 -52.21
N THR A 652 95.61 11.68 -50.88
CA THR A 652 94.37 11.86 -50.12
C THR A 652 93.67 13.16 -50.53
N SER A 653 92.37 13.28 -50.25
CA SER A 653 91.62 14.52 -50.51
C SER A 653 92.36 15.75 -49.98
N GLY A 654 92.44 16.80 -50.79
CA GLY A 654 93.12 18.06 -50.47
C GLY A 654 94.66 18.05 -50.59
N SER A 655 95.30 16.87 -50.65
CA SER A 655 96.76 16.73 -50.66
C SER A 655 97.41 17.10 -52.00
N THR A 656 98.72 17.40 -51.98
CA THR A 656 99.49 17.81 -53.18
C THR A 656 100.81 17.05 -53.34
N SER A 657 101.26 16.88 -54.58
CA SER A 657 102.60 16.38 -54.94
C SER A 657 103.33 17.39 -55.80
N ARG A 658 104.46 17.90 -55.31
CA ARG A 658 105.30 18.89 -56.00
C ARG A 658 106.60 18.28 -56.48
N GLY A 659 107.02 18.58 -57.70
CA GLY A 659 108.27 18.04 -58.27
C GLY A 659 108.86 18.86 -59.41
N ARG A 660 110.04 18.43 -59.87
CA ARG A 660 110.74 19.01 -61.03
C ARG A 660 111.17 17.90 -61.99
N ALA A 661 111.17 18.19 -63.29
CA ALA A 661 111.65 17.29 -64.34
C ALA A 661 112.57 18.05 -65.29
N ARG A 662 113.68 17.43 -65.71
CA ARG A 662 114.56 17.96 -66.74
C ARG A 662 114.15 17.34 -68.08
N VAL A 663 113.82 18.18 -69.05
CA VAL A 663 113.37 17.75 -70.38
C VAL A 663 114.12 18.51 -71.46
N THR A 664 114.25 17.94 -72.66
CA THR A 664 115.03 18.52 -73.74
C THR A 664 114.13 19.01 -74.87
N ILE A 665 114.32 20.26 -75.30
CA ILE A 665 113.65 20.79 -76.51
C ILE A 665 114.20 20.04 -77.73
N PRO A 666 113.37 19.51 -78.64
CA PRO A 666 113.85 18.81 -79.83
C PRO A 666 114.85 19.67 -80.63
N SER A 667 115.94 19.07 -81.10
CA SER A 667 117.00 19.80 -81.83
C SER A 667 116.53 20.36 -83.18
N GLY A 668 115.45 19.83 -83.75
CA GLY A 668 114.83 20.32 -84.98
C GLY A 668 113.75 21.39 -84.79
N THR A 669 113.51 21.88 -83.57
CA THR A 669 112.51 22.92 -83.31
C THR A 669 112.96 24.25 -83.91
N THR A 670 112.18 24.82 -84.82
CA THR A 670 112.45 26.14 -85.41
C THR A 670 112.30 27.24 -84.36
N ALA A 671 113.02 28.35 -84.53
CA ALA A 671 112.85 29.52 -83.67
C ALA A 671 111.40 30.05 -83.73
N GLY A 672 110.82 30.37 -82.58
CA GLY A 672 109.40 30.75 -82.49
C GLY A 672 108.84 30.69 -81.08
N THR A 673 107.56 31.04 -80.92
CA THR A 673 106.85 30.91 -79.64
C THR A 673 106.16 29.55 -79.55
N TYR A 674 106.40 28.83 -78.46
CA TYR A 674 105.82 27.53 -78.16
C TYR A 674 105.22 27.53 -76.75
N TYR A 675 104.53 26.45 -76.39
CA TYR A 675 103.89 26.27 -75.09
C TYR A 675 104.30 24.94 -74.47
N ILE A 676 104.60 24.97 -73.18
CA ILE A 676 104.76 23.79 -72.35
C ILE A 676 103.45 23.50 -71.64
N ILE A 677 102.89 22.32 -71.89
CA ILE A 677 101.65 21.86 -71.27
C ILE A 677 101.99 20.73 -70.30
N SER A 678 101.56 20.89 -69.05
CA SER A 678 101.60 19.84 -68.04
C SER A 678 100.19 19.26 -67.89
N LYS A 679 100.05 17.96 -68.06
CA LYS A 679 98.79 17.23 -67.89
C LYS A 679 98.88 16.32 -66.68
N ALA A 680 98.10 16.58 -65.63
CA ALA A 680 97.90 15.65 -64.52
C ALA A 680 97.20 14.39 -65.03
N ASP A 681 97.49 13.26 -64.39
CA ASP A 681 97.01 11.94 -64.78
C ASP A 681 96.96 11.72 -66.31
N ALA A 682 98.05 11.98 -67.00
CA ALA A 682 98.08 11.99 -68.46
C ALA A 682 97.85 10.61 -69.09
N ASN A 683 97.79 9.54 -68.28
CA ASN A 683 97.43 8.19 -68.70
C ASN A 683 95.95 7.85 -68.43
N ASN A 684 95.18 8.76 -67.82
CA ASN A 684 93.81 8.55 -67.33
C ASN A 684 93.73 7.30 -66.42
N ALA A 685 94.66 7.17 -65.46
CA ALA A 685 94.76 6.05 -64.55
C ALA A 685 93.84 6.17 -63.32
N VAL A 686 93.39 7.38 -62.98
CA VAL A 686 92.44 7.66 -61.90
C VAL A 686 91.16 8.17 -62.54
N THR A 687 90.01 7.60 -62.21
CA THR A 687 88.72 8.16 -62.61
C THR A 687 88.38 9.33 -61.69
N GLU A 688 88.26 10.50 -62.28
CA GLU A 688 88.13 11.76 -61.55
C GLU A 688 86.72 12.35 -61.64
N ALA A 689 86.37 13.23 -60.70
CA ALA A 689 85.14 14.01 -60.75
C ALA A 689 85.11 14.96 -61.97
N ASN A 690 86.28 15.40 -62.46
CA ASN A 690 86.38 16.28 -63.61
C ASN A 690 87.66 16.09 -64.44
N GLU A 691 87.61 15.17 -65.40
CA GLU A 691 88.69 14.86 -66.36
C GLU A 691 89.14 16.02 -67.28
N LYS A 692 88.48 17.18 -67.23
CA LYS A 692 88.75 18.32 -68.14
C LYS A 692 89.68 19.37 -67.54
N ASN A 693 89.99 19.31 -66.25
CA ASN A 693 90.74 20.34 -65.52
C ASN A 693 92.24 19.99 -65.29
N ASN A 694 92.70 18.86 -65.83
CA ASN A 694 94.02 18.28 -65.57
C ASN A 694 95.17 19.04 -66.24
N ASN A 695 94.90 19.97 -67.17
CA ASN A 695 95.93 20.63 -67.97
C ASN A 695 96.30 22.01 -67.44
N LYS A 696 97.60 22.34 -67.43
CA LYS A 696 98.11 23.70 -67.21
C LYS A 696 99.21 24.05 -68.19
N VAL A 697 99.24 25.28 -68.68
CA VAL A 697 100.10 25.72 -69.79
C VAL A 697 100.97 26.92 -69.45
N ARG A 698 102.18 26.99 -70.02
CA ARG A 698 103.11 28.15 -69.96
C ARG A 698 103.81 28.35 -71.30
N ALA A 699 103.95 29.59 -71.76
CA ALA A 699 104.67 29.91 -72.99
C ALA A 699 106.20 29.84 -72.80
N ILE A 700 106.92 29.52 -73.88
CA ILE A 700 108.38 29.52 -73.97
C ILE A 700 108.79 29.97 -75.38
N THR A 701 109.82 30.82 -75.48
CA THR A 701 110.38 31.26 -76.77
C THR A 701 111.60 30.41 -77.14
N ILE A 702 111.58 29.80 -78.31
CA ILE A 702 112.71 29.06 -78.88
C ILE A 702 113.54 29.98 -79.77
N GLN A 703 114.84 30.08 -79.49
CA GLN A 703 115.82 30.92 -80.20
C GLN A 703 116.77 30.12 -81.07
#